data_AF-A0A7Z9KB73-F1
#
_entry.id   AF-A0A7Z9KB73-F1
#
_cell.length_a   1.000
_cell.length_b   1.000
_cell.length_c   1.000
_cell.angle_alpha   90.00
_cell.angle_beta   90.00
_cell.angle_gamma   90.00
#
_symmetry.space_group_name_H-M   'P 1'
#
loop_
_entity.id
_entity.type
_entity.pdbx_description
1 polymer ?
#
loop_
_entity_poly.entity_id
_entity_poly.type
_entity_poly.pdbx_seq_one_letter_code
_entity_poly.pdbx_strand_id
1 'polypeptide(L)'
;KIVEIAPAPNLSETLRANIIYAALSLAKSVNYTNLGTFEFLVSVKTAYEGDSFFFIETNARLQVEHTVTEAVTGVDIVQAQIQLSEGSSFTDIGLDGPNISAPRGFAIQTRINMETLMEDGTVKPSGGTLRSYEVPNGPGVRTDGFGYAGYTTSPSYDSLLAKVIVHSPSPKFESAVRRSLRALSEFRIEGISANIPFLTNVLNHPDFINWSVHTRWVDENVATLAKVDSSAGPKRWVESAEALITNGSAQQASPLTGTAPVMVDTSDPLALFDYDRQVKGAQGSEEVAENNSANLIGPDGSVGVAAPIQGTIIQISVSEGDEIRVGQEILIMEAMKMEHVIKADTPGIIKKINVAPDDIIVEGHPLIFVEKADVGDAILEAEDAIDLDYIRPDLEEAYARHAYTLDENRPEAVAKRYGRGFRMARENIAQLVDEGTFKEYGPLVVARQHQRFTDEELRKNTPADGLVAGIGSVNGKYFTPERARAMVISYDYTVLAGTQGGRNHYKQDRMFELAERFKIPLVFFTEGGGGRPGDDRTGPGVAFDTHTFTQFSQLSGWIPLVGVTNGRCFAGNTALLACCDVIIATEGSTIAMGGPAMVESGGLGVYTPEELGPMSFQVPNGVVDILVKDEEEAVEAAKKYLSYFQGPIDEWEANDQRKLRHIVPENRMRLYDMREVIDTIADKDSVLEIRKGFGVGVITAFMRVEGKPMGVIANNPHHIAGAIDSDGADKGARFVQLCDAFDIPIFSLMDCPGMMVGPDVESTALVRHCVRMFNAGANLTTPMFLTVVRKAYGLGVQAMCGASSFMGFFSVAWPTAEFAGMAIEGAVKLGYRKELEAIEDPAERLAEYQRRVDTAYENAKAVNASAGYGIDDVIDPADTRSWLVMGLNSVPPTPERTTKKYPYIDPW
;
A
#
# COMPACT_ATOMS: atom_id res chain seq x y z
N LYS A 1 -6.47 -26.60 1.01
CA LYS A 1 -6.12 -27.69 1.95
C LYS A 1 -7.36 -28.58 2.10
N ILE A 2 -7.23 -29.91 2.10
CA ILE A 2 -8.37 -30.87 2.09
C ILE A 2 -8.36 -31.86 3.27
N VAL A 3 -7.16 -32.17 3.78
CA VAL A 3 -6.92 -33.04 4.92
C VAL A 3 -5.80 -32.43 5.75
N GLU A 4 -6.01 -32.27 7.06
CA GLU A 4 -5.03 -31.72 8.00
C GLU A 4 -4.76 -32.70 9.11
N ILE A 5 -3.52 -32.72 9.60
CA ILE A 5 -3.05 -33.72 10.56
C ILE A 5 -2.29 -33.04 11.68
N ALA A 6 -2.62 -33.40 12.92
CA ALA A 6 -1.87 -32.99 14.11
C ALA A 6 -1.54 -34.20 14.98
N PRO A 7 -0.30 -34.32 15.50
CA PRO A 7 0.89 -33.63 15.04
C PRO A 7 1.29 -34.12 13.64
N ALA A 8 2.07 -33.32 12.90
CA ALA A 8 2.67 -33.74 11.63
C ALA A 8 3.44 -35.08 11.80
N PRO A 9 3.09 -36.15 11.07
CA PRO A 9 3.76 -37.45 11.18
C PRO A 9 5.21 -37.41 10.67
N ASN A 10 6.03 -38.37 11.09
CA ASN A 10 7.45 -38.58 10.71
C ASN A 10 8.39 -37.35 10.75
N LEU A 11 8.03 -36.28 11.45
CA LEU A 11 8.94 -35.15 11.71
C LEU A 11 9.87 -35.52 12.88
N SER A 12 11.19 -35.35 12.71
CA SER A 12 12.17 -35.55 13.79
C SER A 12 11.87 -34.61 14.97
N GLU A 13 12.16 -35.04 16.21
CA GLU A 13 11.95 -34.20 17.40
C GLU A 13 12.77 -32.90 17.31
N THR A 14 13.99 -33.00 16.75
CA THR A 14 14.87 -31.85 16.52
C THR A 14 14.27 -30.86 15.54
N LEU A 15 13.79 -31.32 14.38
CA LEU A 15 13.16 -30.45 13.39
C LEU A 15 11.88 -29.81 13.95
N ARG A 16 11.08 -30.56 14.72
CA ARG A 16 9.91 -30.03 15.42
C ARG A 16 10.27 -28.89 16.35
N ALA A 17 11.28 -29.10 17.19
CA ALA A 17 11.75 -28.09 18.14
C ALA A 17 12.26 -26.83 17.43
N ASN A 18 12.99 -26.99 16.32
CA ASN A 18 13.51 -25.87 15.54
C ASN A 18 12.39 -25.04 14.88
N ILE A 19 11.37 -25.69 14.32
CA ILE A 19 10.20 -25.00 13.75
C ILE A 19 9.44 -24.24 14.83
N ILE A 20 9.20 -24.86 15.99
CA ILE A 20 8.54 -24.20 17.14
C ILE A 20 9.36 -23.00 17.62
N TYR A 21 10.68 -23.15 17.74
CA TYR A 21 11.57 -22.07 18.14
C TYR A 21 11.54 -20.90 17.14
N ALA A 22 11.54 -21.18 15.84
CA ALA A 22 11.44 -20.16 14.80
C ALA A 22 10.10 -19.41 14.88
N ALA A 23 8.98 -20.13 15.01
CA ALA A 23 7.66 -19.52 15.17
C ALA A 23 7.58 -18.61 16.40
N LEU A 24 8.08 -19.06 17.56
CA LEU A 24 8.10 -18.27 18.79
C LEU A 24 9.03 -17.06 18.69
N SER A 25 10.16 -17.19 17.99
CA SER A 25 11.10 -16.09 17.77
C SER A 25 10.48 -15.00 16.89
N LEU A 26 9.81 -15.40 15.79
CA LEU A 26 9.08 -14.49 14.92
C LEU A 26 7.96 -13.78 15.68
N ALA A 27 7.13 -14.52 16.41
CA ALA A 27 6.04 -13.94 17.22
C ALA A 27 6.55 -12.93 18.25
N LYS A 28 7.64 -13.24 18.96
CA LYS A 28 8.26 -12.32 19.94
C LYS A 28 8.80 -11.07 19.28
N SER A 29 9.42 -11.19 18.11
CA SER A 29 10.04 -10.04 17.41
C SER A 29 9.04 -8.96 17.01
N VAL A 30 7.78 -9.33 16.77
CA VAL A 30 6.69 -8.41 16.39
C VAL A 30 5.72 -8.11 17.52
N ASN A 31 6.06 -8.50 18.76
CA ASN A 31 5.18 -8.38 19.93
C ASN A 31 3.78 -8.95 19.67
N TYR A 32 3.70 -10.13 19.06
CA TYR A 32 2.43 -10.75 18.69
C TYR A 32 1.63 -11.13 19.94
N THR A 33 0.43 -10.55 20.10
CA THR A 33 -0.36 -10.61 21.34
C THR A 33 -1.55 -11.56 21.30
N ASN A 34 -1.82 -12.20 20.16
CA ASN A 34 -3.01 -13.02 19.96
C ASN A 34 -2.67 -14.33 19.21
N LEU A 35 -3.68 -15.05 18.73
CA LEU A 35 -3.51 -16.30 18.00
C LEU A 35 -3.12 -16.09 16.55
N GLY A 36 -2.24 -16.94 16.04
CA GLY A 36 -1.86 -16.96 14.64
C GLY A 36 -1.14 -18.26 14.27
N THR A 37 -1.03 -18.52 12.98
CA THR A 37 -0.35 -19.69 12.44
C THR A 37 0.87 -19.24 11.66
N PHE A 38 2.05 -19.71 12.05
CA PHE A 38 3.29 -19.53 11.31
C PHE A 38 3.51 -20.75 10.42
N GLU A 39 3.51 -20.55 9.11
CA GLU A 39 3.62 -21.62 8.12
C GLU A 39 5.07 -21.79 7.65
N PHE A 40 5.48 -23.05 7.52
CA PHE A 40 6.82 -23.41 7.06
C PHE A 40 6.75 -24.54 6.01
N LEU A 41 7.62 -24.49 5.00
CA LEU A 41 7.89 -25.61 4.09
C LEU A 41 9.01 -26.46 4.65
N VAL A 42 8.82 -27.78 4.67
CA VAL A 42 9.87 -28.76 5.02
C VAL A 42 10.34 -29.45 3.74
N SER A 43 11.66 -29.52 3.53
CA SER A 43 12.23 -30.15 2.33
C SER A 43 12.14 -31.68 2.38
N VAL A 44 11.76 -32.30 1.26
CA VAL A 44 11.65 -33.77 1.07
C VAL A 44 12.87 -34.42 0.39
N LYS A 45 13.84 -33.65 -0.13
CA LYS A 45 15.05 -34.19 -0.79
C LYS A 45 16.30 -33.39 -0.43
N THR A 46 17.32 -34.08 0.09
CA THR A 46 18.63 -33.51 0.45
C THR A 46 19.63 -33.59 -0.71
N ALA A 47 20.11 -32.42 -1.15
CA ALA A 47 21.44 -32.28 -1.78
C ALA A 47 22.33 -31.28 -1.01
N TYR A 48 21.75 -30.50 -0.10
CA TYR A 48 22.48 -29.64 0.85
C TYR A 48 21.82 -29.77 2.22
N GLU A 49 22.52 -30.47 3.13
CA GLU A 49 22.33 -30.47 4.59
C GLU A 49 20.96 -30.93 5.15
N GLY A 50 20.95 -31.49 6.37
CA GLY A 50 19.78 -32.16 6.97
C GLY A 50 18.57 -31.26 7.24
N ASP A 51 17.47 -31.87 7.75
CA ASP A 51 16.29 -31.25 8.38
C ASP A 51 16.07 -29.74 8.11
N SER A 52 15.92 -29.37 6.83
CA SER A 52 15.81 -27.97 6.41
C SER A 52 14.37 -27.55 6.24
N PHE A 53 14.03 -26.38 6.77
CA PHE A 53 12.70 -25.77 6.67
C PHE A 53 12.79 -24.27 6.34
N PHE A 54 11.77 -23.74 5.69
CA PHE A 54 11.70 -22.35 5.23
C PHE A 54 10.39 -21.72 5.67
N PHE A 55 10.44 -20.49 6.16
CA PHE A 55 9.24 -19.70 6.46
C PHE A 55 8.48 -19.36 5.18
N ILE A 56 7.15 -19.45 5.21
CA ILE A 56 6.27 -19.08 4.09
C ILE A 56 5.50 -17.80 4.43
N GLU A 57 4.68 -17.89 5.48
CA GLU A 57 3.74 -16.84 5.84
C GLU A 57 3.34 -16.94 7.30
N THR A 58 2.75 -15.85 7.81
CA THR A 58 2.06 -15.83 9.09
C THR A 58 0.61 -15.44 8.87
N ASN A 59 -0.30 -16.32 9.25
CA ASN A 59 -1.73 -16.01 9.31
C ASN A 59 -2.06 -15.46 10.69
N ALA A 60 -2.22 -14.14 10.79
CA ALA A 60 -2.58 -13.45 12.04
C ALA A 60 -4.08 -13.54 12.38
N ARG A 61 -4.66 -14.74 12.26
CA ARG A 61 -6.10 -15.04 12.45
C ARG A 61 -6.31 -16.52 12.75
N LEU A 62 -7.50 -16.84 13.27
CA LEU A 62 -7.95 -18.22 13.41
C LEU A 62 -7.99 -18.92 12.03
N GLN A 63 -7.32 -20.07 11.91
CA GLN A 63 -7.33 -20.89 10.70
C GLN A 63 -8.40 -21.97 10.76
N VAL A 64 -8.86 -22.43 9.60
CA VAL A 64 -9.91 -23.48 9.50
C VAL A 64 -9.50 -24.76 10.24
N GLU A 65 -8.21 -25.08 10.17
CA GLU A 65 -7.55 -26.24 10.76
C GLU A 65 -7.19 -26.13 12.25
N HIS A 66 -7.54 -25.05 12.96
CA HIS A 66 -7.26 -24.93 14.40
C HIS A 66 -7.77 -26.13 15.20
N THR A 67 -8.87 -26.75 14.75
CA THR A 67 -9.55 -27.84 15.44
C THR A 67 -8.71 -29.12 15.59
N VAL A 68 -7.74 -29.41 14.71
CA VAL A 68 -6.84 -30.56 14.92
C VAL A 68 -5.85 -30.29 16.06
N THR A 69 -5.45 -29.04 16.25
CA THR A 69 -4.63 -28.62 17.39
C THR A 69 -5.43 -28.71 18.68
N GLU A 70 -6.68 -28.24 18.70
CA GLU A 70 -7.58 -28.39 19.85
C GLU A 70 -7.75 -29.87 20.22
N ALA A 71 -7.94 -30.74 19.22
CA ALA A 71 -8.16 -32.16 19.45
C ALA A 71 -6.98 -32.87 20.13
N VAL A 72 -5.73 -32.50 19.82
CA VAL A 72 -4.54 -33.14 20.43
C VAL A 72 -4.06 -32.45 21.70
N THR A 73 -4.29 -31.14 21.86
CA THR A 73 -3.84 -30.36 23.03
C THR A 73 -4.93 -30.26 24.11
N GLY A 74 -6.21 -30.29 23.72
CA GLY A 74 -7.35 -29.98 24.57
C GLY A 74 -7.52 -28.49 24.89
N VAL A 75 -6.77 -27.61 24.24
CA VAL A 75 -6.93 -26.17 24.36
C VAL A 75 -8.12 -25.74 23.49
N ASP A 76 -9.07 -25.01 24.07
CA ASP A 76 -10.07 -24.27 23.31
C ASP A 76 -9.41 -22.99 22.78
N ILE A 77 -9.04 -23.02 21.51
CA ILE A 77 -8.26 -21.98 20.87
C ILE A 77 -9.15 -20.73 20.70
N VAL A 78 -10.42 -20.88 20.33
CA VAL A 78 -11.33 -19.73 20.15
C VAL A 78 -11.54 -19.00 21.48
N GLN A 79 -11.77 -19.74 22.57
CA GLN A 79 -11.90 -19.15 23.90
C GLN A 79 -10.63 -18.41 24.32
N ALA A 80 -9.45 -19.03 24.12
CA ALA A 80 -8.17 -18.38 24.41
C ALA A 80 -8.01 -17.08 23.61
N GLN A 81 -8.41 -17.05 22.34
CA GLN A 81 -8.38 -15.85 21.51
C GLN A 81 -9.15 -14.69 22.13
N ILE A 82 -10.39 -14.97 22.57
CA ILE A 82 -11.30 -13.98 23.14
C ILE A 82 -10.70 -13.46 24.44
N GLN A 83 -10.25 -14.35 25.33
CA GLN A 83 -9.70 -13.97 26.63
C GLN A 83 -8.40 -13.14 26.50
N LEU A 84 -7.52 -13.47 25.57
CA LEU A 84 -6.33 -12.66 25.27
C LEU A 84 -6.71 -11.28 24.72
N SER A 85 -7.73 -11.21 23.88
CA SER A 85 -8.25 -9.95 23.34
C SER A 85 -8.88 -9.06 24.42
N GLU A 86 -9.46 -9.66 25.46
CA GLU A 86 -9.98 -8.98 26.64
C GLU A 86 -8.88 -8.58 27.65
N GLY A 87 -7.62 -8.91 27.36
CA GLY A 87 -6.46 -8.50 28.16
C GLY A 87 -5.96 -9.53 29.17
N SER A 88 -6.46 -10.77 29.13
CA SER A 88 -5.91 -11.86 29.95
C SER A 88 -4.48 -12.19 29.52
N SER A 89 -3.61 -12.54 30.46
CA SER A 89 -2.27 -13.06 30.17
C SER A 89 -2.30 -14.58 29.93
N PHE A 90 -1.23 -15.15 29.36
CA PHE A 90 -1.13 -16.61 29.20
C PHE A 90 -1.23 -17.37 30.53
N THR A 91 -0.74 -16.79 31.63
CA THR A 91 -0.86 -17.37 32.96
C THR A 91 -2.31 -17.38 33.44
N ASP A 92 -3.07 -16.31 33.19
CA ASP A 92 -4.48 -16.20 33.60
C ASP A 92 -5.36 -17.27 32.96
N ILE A 93 -5.05 -17.65 31.72
CA ILE A 93 -5.77 -18.66 30.95
C ILE A 93 -5.08 -20.04 30.96
N GLY A 94 -4.02 -20.18 31.77
CA GLY A 94 -3.32 -21.44 32.00
C GLY A 94 -2.62 -22.02 30.76
N LEU A 95 -2.11 -21.17 29.86
CA LEU A 95 -1.38 -21.55 28.64
C LEU A 95 0.16 -21.54 28.76
N ASP A 96 0.69 -21.22 29.94
CA ASP A 96 2.14 -21.20 30.24
C ASP A 96 2.68 -22.53 30.81
N GLY A 97 1.84 -23.56 30.90
CA GLY A 97 2.20 -24.88 31.41
C GLY A 97 3.14 -25.68 30.48
N PRO A 98 4.12 -26.42 31.01
CA PRO A 98 5.14 -27.12 30.22
C PRO A 98 4.60 -28.28 29.36
N ASN A 99 3.38 -28.75 29.63
CA ASN A 99 2.79 -29.91 28.96
C ASN A 99 1.75 -29.54 27.88
N ILE A 100 1.47 -28.25 27.68
CA ILE A 100 0.40 -27.78 26.78
C ILE A 100 0.78 -27.99 25.31
N SER A 101 2.07 -27.91 25.01
CA SER A 101 2.62 -28.15 23.68
C SER A 101 2.79 -29.65 23.33
N ALA A 102 2.50 -30.57 24.27
CA ALA A 102 2.67 -32.01 24.04
C ALA A 102 1.39 -32.61 23.43
N PRO A 103 1.38 -32.99 22.14
CA PRO A 103 0.19 -33.52 21.48
C PRO A 103 -0.16 -34.91 22.03
N ARG A 104 -1.43 -35.14 22.35
CA ARG A 104 -1.94 -36.44 22.81
C ARG A 104 -2.46 -37.24 21.63
N GLY A 105 -1.68 -38.19 21.13
CA GLY A 105 -2.08 -39.03 19.99
C GLY A 105 -2.10 -38.26 18.66
N PHE A 106 -2.98 -38.66 17.73
CA PHE A 106 -3.14 -38.05 16.40
C PHE A 106 -4.57 -37.58 16.16
N ALA A 107 -4.72 -36.46 15.46
CA ALA A 107 -5.97 -35.95 14.93
C ALA A 107 -5.87 -35.76 13.42
N ILE A 108 -6.96 -36.05 12.71
CA ILE A 108 -7.12 -35.80 11.28
C ILE A 108 -8.39 -34.97 11.10
N GLN A 109 -8.30 -33.83 10.43
CA GLN A 109 -9.44 -33.10 9.91
C GLN A 109 -9.60 -33.42 8.43
N THR A 110 -10.83 -33.66 8.01
CA THR A 110 -11.21 -33.77 6.59
C THR A 110 -12.23 -32.68 6.27
N ARG A 111 -12.01 -31.97 5.16
CA ARG A 111 -12.88 -30.88 4.70
C ARG A 111 -13.91 -31.41 3.72
N ILE A 112 -15.14 -31.55 4.18
CA ILE A 112 -16.27 -31.99 3.37
C ILE A 112 -16.76 -30.80 2.58
N ASN A 113 -16.48 -30.82 1.29
CA ASN A 113 -16.84 -29.75 0.36
C ASN A 113 -17.98 -30.19 -0.54
N MET A 114 -18.83 -29.24 -0.91
CA MET A 114 -19.91 -29.39 -1.90
C MET A 114 -19.34 -29.35 -3.31
N GLU A 115 -18.40 -30.25 -3.60
CA GLU A 115 -17.74 -30.35 -4.89
C GLU A 115 -17.28 -31.79 -5.13
N THR A 116 -17.11 -32.16 -6.39
CA THR A 116 -16.55 -33.45 -6.79
C THR A 116 -15.34 -33.20 -7.69
N LEU A 117 -14.23 -33.89 -7.43
CA LEU A 117 -13.04 -33.81 -8.27
C LEU A 117 -13.14 -34.84 -9.40
N MET A 118 -12.93 -34.40 -10.65
CA MET A 118 -12.99 -35.23 -11.84
C MET A 118 -11.60 -35.81 -12.18
N GLU A 119 -11.54 -36.85 -13.02
CA GLU A 119 -10.28 -37.54 -13.38
C GLU A 119 -9.26 -36.65 -14.11
N ASP A 120 -9.71 -35.57 -14.76
CA ASP A 120 -8.89 -34.56 -15.42
C ASP A 120 -8.41 -33.44 -14.47
N GLY A 121 -8.78 -33.51 -13.19
CA GLY A 121 -8.45 -32.52 -12.16
C GLY A 121 -9.40 -31.34 -12.07
N THR A 122 -10.46 -31.28 -12.89
CA THR A 122 -11.51 -30.26 -12.76
C THR A 122 -12.35 -30.46 -11.50
N VAL A 123 -12.72 -29.36 -10.84
CA VAL A 123 -13.60 -29.37 -9.67
C VAL A 123 -15.01 -29.03 -10.12
N LYS A 124 -15.95 -29.96 -9.96
CA LYS A 124 -17.37 -29.75 -10.23
C LYS A 124 -18.07 -29.26 -8.96
N PRO A 125 -18.49 -27.99 -8.87
CA PRO A 125 -19.24 -27.50 -7.72
C PRO A 125 -20.63 -28.16 -7.67
N SER A 126 -21.16 -28.29 -6.47
CA SER A 126 -22.43 -28.93 -6.17
C SER A 126 -23.22 -28.04 -5.21
N GLY A 127 -24.53 -27.98 -5.38
CA GLY A 127 -25.42 -27.14 -4.58
C GLY A 127 -26.84 -27.65 -4.65
N GLY A 128 -27.64 -27.34 -3.63
CA GLY A 128 -29.01 -27.82 -3.55
C GLY A 128 -29.50 -27.99 -2.12
N THR A 129 -30.67 -28.60 -1.96
CA THR A 129 -31.27 -28.81 -0.65
C THR A 129 -30.77 -30.12 -0.05
N LEU A 130 -30.15 -30.04 1.13
CA LEU A 130 -29.72 -31.18 1.92
C LEU A 130 -30.96 -31.96 2.39
N ARG A 131 -31.34 -33.04 1.71
CA ARG A 131 -32.47 -33.89 2.12
C ARG A 131 -32.17 -34.64 3.41
N SER A 132 -30.94 -35.10 3.55
CA SER A 132 -30.42 -35.71 4.78
C SER A 132 -29.04 -35.16 5.06
N TYR A 133 -28.79 -34.86 6.33
CA TYR A 133 -27.50 -34.38 6.82
C TYR A 133 -27.29 -34.98 8.21
N GLU A 134 -26.71 -36.17 8.25
CA GLU A 134 -26.41 -36.91 9.48
C GLU A 134 -24.89 -36.95 9.66
N VAL A 135 -24.40 -36.11 10.56
CA VAL A 135 -22.96 -36.00 10.83
C VAL A 135 -22.44 -37.24 11.57
N PRO A 136 -21.17 -37.62 11.38
CA PRO A 136 -20.57 -38.71 12.14
C PRO A 136 -20.35 -38.28 13.59
N ASN A 137 -20.61 -39.21 14.52
CA ASN A 137 -20.63 -38.95 15.95
C ASN A 137 -19.91 -40.07 16.72
N GLY A 138 -19.48 -39.78 17.96
CA GLY A 138 -18.94 -40.77 18.89
C GLY A 138 -17.62 -40.33 19.56
N PRO A 139 -17.09 -41.12 20.52
CA PRO A 139 -16.01 -40.68 21.42
C PRO A 139 -14.70 -40.35 20.71
N GLY A 140 -14.43 -39.08 20.38
CA GLY A 140 -13.27 -38.60 19.61
C GLY A 140 -13.54 -38.36 18.11
N VAL A 141 -14.81 -38.28 17.71
CA VAL A 141 -15.24 -37.68 16.44
C VAL A 141 -15.94 -36.37 16.77
N ARG A 142 -15.51 -35.27 16.15
CA ARG A 142 -16.10 -33.94 16.23
C ARG A 142 -16.42 -33.50 14.81
N THR A 143 -17.59 -32.91 14.61
CA THR A 143 -17.98 -32.35 13.31
C THR A 143 -18.37 -30.90 13.48
N ASP A 144 -17.66 -30.01 12.79
CA ASP A 144 -17.94 -28.57 12.74
C ASP A 144 -18.47 -28.25 11.35
N GLY A 145 -19.78 -28.05 11.20
CA GLY A 145 -20.40 -27.70 9.92
C GLY A 145 -21.67 -26.88 10.13
N PHE A 146 -22.16 -26.25 9.05
CA PHE A 146 -23.36 -25.40 9.12
C PHE A 146 -24.64 -26.09 8.60
N GLY A 147 -24.49 -27.24 7.93
CA GLY A 147 -25.61 -27.95 7.29
C GLY A 147 -26.62 -28.53 8.29
N TYR A 148 -27.87 -28.62 7.84
CA TYR A 148 -28.94 -29.38 8.49
C TYR A 148 -29.95 -29.85 7.43
N ALA A 149 -30.76 -30.87 7.73
CA ALA A 149 -31.76 -31.37 6.78
C ALA A 149 -32.79 -30.27 6.43
N GLY A 150 -33.02 -30.07 5.14
CA GLY A 150 -33.84 -28.99 4.57
C GLY A 150 -33.05 -27.71 4.25
N TYR A 151 -31.77 -27.61 4.60
CA TYR A 151 -30.95 -26.44 4.26
C TYR A 151 -30.59 -26.42 2.77
N THR A 152 -30.90 -25.32 2.07
CA THR A 152 -30.53 -25.10 0.67
C THR A 152 -29.21 -24.35 0.59
N THR A 153 -28.20 -24.99 0.03
CA THR A 153 -26.87 -24.41 -0.13
C THR A 153 -26.83 -23.51 -1.36
N SER A 154 -25.99 -22.46 -1.30
CA SER A 154 -25.79 -21.53 -2.42
C SER A 154 -24.38 -21.68 -2.97
N PRO A 155 -24.21 -21.79 -4.31
CA PRO A 155 -22.89 -21.81 -4.94
C PRO A 155 -22.19 -20.44 -4.91
N SER A 156 -22.84 -19.38 -4.42
CA SER A 156 -22.23 -18.06 -4.26
C SER A 156 -21.26 -17.95 -3.09
N TYR A 157 -21.18 -18.97 -2.22
CA TYR A 157 -20.30 -19.02 -1.05
C TYR A 157 -19.35 -20.22 -1.16
N ASP A 158 -18.32 -20.23 -0.30
CA ASP A 158 -17.32 -21.30 -0.26
C ASP A 158 -17.94 -22.70 -0.12
N SER A 159 -17.35 -23.70 -0.78
CA SER A 159 -17.90 -25.04 -0.87
C SER A 159 -17.79 -25.85 0.43
N LEU A 160 -17.03 -25.38 1.43
CA LEU A 160 -16.82 -26.09 2.70
C LEU A 160 -18.12 -26.25 3.50
N LEU A 161 -18.71 -27.44 3.45
CA LEU A 161 -19.95 -27.77 4.17
C LEU A 161 -19.70 -28.15 5.63
N ALA A 162 -18.67 -28.95 5.88
CA ALA A 162 -18.35 -29.48 7.19
C ALA A 162 -16.88 -29.85 7.33
N LYS A 163 -16.38 -29.82 8.56
CA LYS A 163 -15.06 -30.32 8.95
C LYS A 163 -15.30 -31.53 9.86
N VAL A 164 -14.86 -32.72 9.43
CA VAL A 164 -14.89 -33.92 10.29
C VAL A 164 -13.51 -34.10 10.90
N ILE A 165 -13.44 -33.96 12.22
CA ILE A 165 -12.23 -34.06 13.03
C ILE A 165 -12.26 -35.36 13.82
N VAL A 166 -11.28 -36.20 13.56
CA VAL A 166 -11.13 -37.50 14.22
C VAL A 166 -9.86 -37.53 15.03
N HIS A 167 -9.99 -37.82 16.32
CA HIS A 167 -8.88 -37.97 17.26
C HIS A 167 -8.68 -39.44 17.65
N SER A 168 -7.43 -39.87 17.72
CA SER A 168 -7.03 -41.17 18.26
C SER A 168 -5.96 -40.97 19.33
N PRO A 169 -6.14 -41.47 20.57
CA PRO A 169 -5.11 -41.41 21.60
C PRO A 169 -3.94 -42.36 21.33
N SER A 170 -4.03 -43.21 20.30
CA SER A 170 -2.97 -44.13 19.89
C SER A 170 -1.75 -43.35 19.38
N PRO A 171 -0.52 -43.80 19.69
CA PRO A 171 0.70 -43.26 19.08
C PRO A 171 0.89 -43.70 17.62
N LYS A 172 -0.01 -44.52 17.06
CA LYS A 172 0.05 -44.96 15.66
C LYS A 172 -0.86 -44.10 14.80
N PHE A 173 -0.29 -43.34 13.87
CA PHE A 173 -1.02 -42.50 12.90
C PHE A 173 -2.12 -43.28 12.15
N GLU A 174 -1.82 -44.51 11.74
CA GLU A 174 -2.77 -45.43 11.09
C GLU A 174 -4.08 -45.64 11.88
N SER A 175 -4.04 -45.53 13.21
CA SER A 175 -5.24 -45.63 14.05
C SER A 175 -6.18 -44.44 13.84
N ALA A 176 -5.65 -43.23 13.62
CA ALA A 176 -6.45 -42.05 13.28
C ALA A 176 -6.99 -42.16 11.85
N VAL A 177 -6.22 -42.71 10.91
CA VAL A 177 -6.66 -42.97 9.52
C VAL A 177 -7.85 -43.93 9.47
N ARG A 178 -7.74 -45.12 10.08
CA ARG A 178 -8.84 -46.11 10.15
C ARG A 178 -10.10 -45.54 10.78
N ARG A 179 -9.94 -44.71 11.80
CA ARG A 179 -11.03 -44.06 12.49
C ARG A 179 -11.67 -42.94 11.66
N SER A 180 -10.89 -42.23 10.85
CA SER A 180 -11.35 -41.20 9.92
C SER A 180 -12.16 -41.82 8.78
N LEU A 181 -11.67 -42.92 8.19
CA LEU A 181 -12.41 -43.71 7.20
C LEU A 181 -13.76 -44.19 7.75
N ARG A 182 -13.79 -44.65 9.00
CA ARG A 182 -15.04 -45.00 9.68
C ARG A 182 -15.98 -43.79 9.80
N ALA A 183 -15.49 -42.64 10.27
CA ALA A 183 -16.32 -41.44 10.43
C ALA A 183 -16.88 -40.97 9.08
N LEU A 184 -16.08 -40.97 8.01
CA LEU A 184 -16.57 -40.64 6.67
C LEU A 184 -17.65 -41.62 6.17
N SER A 185 -17.53 -42.92 6.48
CA SER A 185 -18.57 -43.92 6.13
C SER A 185 -19.88 -43.78 6.90
N GLU A 186 -19.86 -43.03 8.01
CA GLU A 186 -21.03 -42.72 8.85
C GLU A 186 -21.66 -41.36 8.48
N PHE A 187 -20.98 -40.52 7.69
CA PHE A 187 -21.52 -39.22 7.28
C PHE A 187 -22.50 -39.39 6.12
N ARG A 188 -23.80 -39.27 6.42
CA ARG A 188 -24.85 -39.32 5.40
C ARG A 188 -25.23 -37.92 4.94
N ILE A 189 -24.96 -37.63 3.67
CA ILE A 189 -25.38 -36.40 2.99
C ILE A 189 -26.18 -36.80 1.75
N GLU A 190 -27.42 -36.34 1.65
CA GLU A 190 -28.29 -36.57 0.50
C GLU A 190 -28.82 -35.26 -0.04
N GLY A 191 -29.01 -35.18 -1.35
CA GLY A 191 -29.53 -33.99 -2.04
C GLY A 191 -28.46 -33.14 -2.73
N ILE A 192 -27.18 -33.35 -2.42
CA ILE A 192 -26.03 -32.76 -3.12
C ILE A 192 -24.90 -33.79 -3.26
N SER A 193 -23.98 -33.59 -4.21
CA SER A 193 -22.69 -34.28 -4.25
C SER A 193 -21.67 -33.61 -3.33
N ALA A 194 -20.85 -34.42 -2.65
CA ALA A 194 -19.76 -33.96 -1.80
C ALA A 194 -18.50 -34.82 -2.02
N ASN A 195 -17.33 -34.26 -1.70
CA ASN A 195 -16.02 -34.87 -1.95
C ASN A 195 -15.66 -36.07 -1.03
N ILE A 196 -16.62 -36.67 -0.32
CA ILE A 196 -16.38 -37.80 0.60
C ILE A 196 -15.69 -39.01 -0.08
N PRO A 197 -16.06 -39.43 -1.31
CA PRO A 197 -15.36 -40.52 -2.00
C PRO A 197 -13.89 -40.20 -2.24
N PHE A 198 -13.60 -38.98 -2.69
CA PHE A 198 -12.24 -38.50 -2.92
C PHE A 198 -11.41 -38.49 -1.62
N LEU A 199 -11.97 -37.98 -0.52
CA LEU A 199 -11.32 -38.02 0.80
C LEU A 199 -11.07 -39.45 1.28
N THR A 200 -12.00 -40.37 0.99
CA THR A 200 -11.85 -41.80 1.30
C THR A 200 -10.70 -42.42 0.51
N ASN A 201 -10.55 -42.06 -0.76
CA ASN A 201 -9.44 -42.51 -1.60
C ASN A 201 -8.09 -41.97 -1.10
N VAL A 202 -8.03 -40.69 -0.70
CA VAL A 202 -6.83 -40.09 -0.08
C VAL A 202 -6.43 -40.86 1.17
N LEU A 203 -7.36 -41.11 2.10
CA LEU A 203 -7.07 -41.78 3.36
C LEU A 203 -6.71 -43.26 3.20
N ASN A 204 -7.18 -43.93 2.14
CA ASN A 204 -6.82 -45.32 1.83
C ASN A 204 -5.51 -45.46 1.05
N HIS A 205 -4.96 -44.37 0.51
CA HIS A 205 -3.77 -44.46 -0.33
C HIS A 205 -2.52 -44.89 0.50
N PRO A 206 -1.72 -45.87 0.02
CA PRO A 206 -0.53 -46.32 0.74
C PRO A 206 0.45 -45.20 1.10
N ASP A 207 0.68 -44.25 0.19
CA ASP A 207 1.55 -43.10 0.46
C ASP A 207 1.03 -42.22 1.60
N PHE A 208 -0.29 -42.02 1.71
CA PHE A 208 -0.87 -41.26 2.81
C PHE A 208 -0.68 -41.98 4.15
N ILE A 209 -0.95 -43.29 4.18
CA ILE A 209 -0.80 -44.12 5.40
C ILE A 209 0.66 -44.17 5.87
N ASN A 210 1.61 -44.28 4.93
CA ASN A 210 3.04 -44.30 5.22
C ASN A 210 3.63 -42.90 5.43
N TRP A 211 2.84 -41.85 5.23
CA TRP A 211 3.24 -40.45 5.28
C TRP A 211 4.41 -40.10 4.33
N SER A 212 4.25 -40.53 3.07
CA SER A 212 5.15 -40.25 1.95
C SER A 212 4.58 -39.16 1.01
N VAL A 213 3.72 -38.28 1.52
CA VAL A 213 3.02 -37.25 0.73
C VAL A 213 3.76 -35.92 0.75
N HIS A 214 3.60 -35.13 -0.31
CA HIS A 214 4.14 -33.76 -0.44
C HIS A 214 3.12 -32.84 -1.12
N THR A 215 3.45 -31.54 -1.26
CA THR A 215 2.51 -30.50 -1.71
C THR A 215 1.90 -30.73 -3.10
N ARG A 216 2.56 -31.48 -3.98
CA ARG A 216 2.10 -31.83 -5.33
C ARG A 216 1.47 -33.22 -5.45
N TRP A 217 1.47 -33.99 -4.36
CA TRP A 217 1.12 -35.41 -4.38
C TRP A 217 -0.34 -35.64 -4.81
N VAL A 218 -1.27 -34.75 -4.44
CA VAL A 218 -2.67 -34.84 -4.88
C VAL A 218 -2.78 -34.63 -6.38
N ASP A 219 -2.10 -33.61 -6.93
CA ASP A 219 -2.10 -33.32 -8.38
C ASP A 219 -1.50 -34.48 -9.18
N GLU A 220 -0.43 -35.09 -8.65
CA GLU A 220 0.27 -36.23 -9.27
C GLU A 220 -0.56 -37.53 -9.26
N ASN A 221 -1.53 -37.66 -8.34
CA ASN A 221 -2.35 -38.85 -8.16
C ASN A 221 -3.84 -38.63 -8.47
N VAL A 222 -4.21 -37.49 -9.07
CA VAL A 222 -5.61 -37.06 -9.24
C VAL A 222 -6.47 -38.09 -9.98
N ALA A 223 -5.94 -38.72 -11.03
CA ALA A 223 -6.64 -39.75 -11.81
C ALA A 223 -6.97 -41.02 -10.99
N THR A 224 -6.20 -41.31 -9.94
CA THR A 224 -6.47 -42.43 -9.02
C THR A 224 -7.39 -42.00 -7.88
N LEU A 225 -7.21 -40.76 -7.40
CA LEU A 225 -7.98 -40.23 -6.26
C LEU A 225 -9.41 -39.82 -6.63
N ALA A 226 -9.65 -39.40 -7.88
CA ALA A 226 -10.96 -38.99 -8.39
C ALA A 226 -11.88 -40.18 -8.76
N LYS A 227 -11.36 -41.41 -8.86
CA LYS A 227 -12.16 -42.58 -9.23
C LYS A 227 -13.21 -42.89 -8.17
N VAL A 228 -14.48 -42.85 -8.60
CA VAL A 228 -15.61 -43.31 -7.78
C VAL A 228 -15.71 -44.82 -7.94
N ASP A 229 -14.98 -45.57 -7.10
CA ASP A 229 -15.03 -47.04 -7.14
C ASP A 229 -16.36 -47.53 -6.51
N SER A 230 -17.10 -48.37 -7.24
CA SER A 230 -18.36 -48.98 -6.77
C SER A 230 -18.19 -49.95 -5.57
N SER A 231 -16.96 -50.14 -5.10
CA SER A 231 -16.58 -50.93 -3.92
C SER A 231 -16.25 -50.07 -2.69
N ALA A 232 -16.85 -48.90 -2.54
CA ALA A 232 -16.77 -48.13 -1.30
C ALA A 232 -17.20 -49.04 -0.13
N GLY A 233 -16.39 -49.06 0.94
CA GLY A 233 -16.61 -49.90 2.12
C GLY A 233 -18.02 -49.75 2.73
N PRO A 234 -18.42 -50.62 3.68
CA PRO A 234 -19.80 -50.72 4.14
C PRO A 234 -20.34 -49.35 4.60
N LYS A 235 -21.36 -48.83 3.91
CA LYS A 235 -22.16 -47.68 4.37
C LYS A 235 -22.72 -48.03 5.75
N ARG A 236 -22.46 -47.20 6.77
CA ARG A 236 -22.84 -47.49 8.17
C ARG A 236 -24.12 -46.77 8.60
N TRP A 237 -25.07 -46.69 7.68
CA TRP A 237 -26.40 -46.15 7.89
C TRP A 237 -27.41 -47.04 7.13
N VAL A 238 -28.66 -47.05 7.59
CA VAL A 238 -29.71 -47.92 7.06
C VAL A 238 -30.44 -47.18 5.94
N GLU A 239 -30.43 -47.73 4.72
CA GLU A 239 -31.28 -47.24 3.62
C GLU A 239 -32.76 -47.49 4.00
N SER A 240 -33.64 -46.50 3.81
CA SER A 240 -35.05 -46.60 4.19
C SER A 240 -35.77 -47.69 3.38
N ALA A 241 -36.79 -48.30 3.98
CA ALA A 241 -37.49 -49.48 3.46
C ALA A 241 -38.16 -49.31 2.08
N GLU A 242 -38.32 -48.07 1.58
CA GLU A 242 -38.87 -47.78 0.25
C GLU A 242 -37.93 -48.19 -0.89
N ALA A 243 -36.61 -48.26 -0.66
CA ALA A 243 -35.63 -48.61 -1.70
C ALA A 243 -35.44 -50.13 -1.93
N LEU A 244 -35.96 -51.00 -1.04
CA LEU A 244 -35.70 -52.44 -1.05
C LEU A 244 -36.80 -53.30 -1.72
N ILE A 245 -37.90 -52.70 -2.18
CA ILE A 245 -39.10 -53.43 -2.65
C ILE A 245 -39.10 -53.70 -4.18
N THR A 246 -38.20 -53.11 -4.96
CA THR A 246 -38.31 -53.10 -6.44
C THR A 246 -37.66 -54.28 -7.20
N ASN A 247 -37.20 -55.34 -6.52
CA ASN A 247 -36.58 -56.51 -7.18
C ASN A 247 -37.46 -57.78 -7.20
N GLY A 248 -38.74 -57.65 -7.57
CA GLY A 248 -39.65 -58.80 -7.62
C GLY A 248 -40.73 -58.72 -8.70
N SER A 249 -40.54 -59.52 -9.75
CA SER A 249 -41.54 -59.99 -10.75
C SER A 249 -42.12 -58.99 -11.76
N ALA A 250 -41.89 -59.32 -13.03
CA ALA A 250 -42.49 -58.71 -14.20
C ALA A 250 -43.98 -59.09 -14.35
N GLN A 251 -44.82 -58.12 -14.69
CA GLN A 251 -45.99 -58.35 -15.55
C GLN A 251 -46.47 -57.05 -16.23
N GLN A 252 -46.86 -57.21 -17.49
CA GLN A 252 -47.19 -56.21 -18.50
C GLN A 252 -48.32 -55.24 -18.11
N ALA A 253 -48.15 -53.95 -18.44
CA ALA A 253 -49.24 -53.07 -18.84
C ALA A 253 -48.74 -52.03 -19.87
N SER A 254 -49.62 -51.70 -20.81
CA SER A 254 -49.41 -50.90 -22.03
C SER A 254 -49.98 -49.46 -21.82
N PRO A 255 -50.07 -48.56 -22.83
CA PRO A 255 -49.26 -47.35 -22.98
C PRO A 255 -50.00 -46.01 -22.75
N LEU A 256 -49.24 -44.90 -22.81
CA LEU A 256 -49.62 -43.46 -22.91
C LEU A 256 -50.04 -42.81 -21.57
N THR A 257 -49.51 -41.65 -21.15
CA THR A 257 -49.45 -40.34 -21.82
C THR A 257 -48.44 -39.43 -21.10
N GLY A 258 -47.79 -38.52 -21.83
CA GLY A 258 -46.80 -37.59 -21.28
C GLY A 258 -47.42 -36.42 -20.51
N THR A 259 -46.62 -35.83 -19.62
CA THR A 259 -46.84 -34.48 -19.08
C THR A 259 -45.94 -33.49 -19.81
N ALA A 260 -46.53 -32.36 -20.19
CA ALA A 260 -46.00 -31.33 -21.08
C ALA A 260 -44.88 -30.47 -20.44
N PRO A 261 -44.00 -29.86 -21.25
CA PRO A 261 -43.05 -28.85 -20.78
C PRO A 261 -43.78 -27.66 -20.15
N VAL A 262 -43.23 -27.14 -19.04
CA VAL A 262 -43.74 -25.93 -18.41
C VAL A 262 -43.34 -24.73 -19.25
N MET A 263 -44.28 -24.23 -20.06
CA MET A 263 -44.14 -22.96 -20.80
C MET A 263 -44.27 -21.80 -19.81
N VAL A 264 -43.17 -21.09 -19.56
CA VAL A 264 -43.19 -19.77 -18.90
C VAL A 264 -42.83 -18.73 -19.95
N ASP A 265 -43.69 -17.72 -20.11
CA ASP A 265 -43.39 -16.58 -20.98
C ASP A 265 -42.30 -15.72 -20.33
N THR A 266 -41.06 -15.84 -20.83
CA THR A 266 -39.87 -15.18 -20.32
C THR A 266 -39.82 -13.69 -20.64
N SER A 267 -40.78 -13.16 -21.42
CA SER A 267 -40.87 -11.75 -21.74
C SER A 267 -41.54 -10.89 -20.65
N ASP A 268 -42.16 -11.52 -19.64
CA ASP A 268 -42.81 -10.82 -18.52
C ASP A 268 -41.93 -10.79 -17.25
N PRO A 269 -41.39 -9.62 -16.83
CA PRO A 269 -40.57 -9.49 -15.63
C PRO A 269 -41.32 -9.78 -14.31
N LEU A 270 -42.64 -10.02 -14.34
CA LEU A 270 -43.47 -10.37 -13.19
C LEU A 270 -43.95 -11.82 -13.18
N ALA A 271 -43.58 -12.65 -14.15
CA ALA A 271 -44.02 -14.05 -14.26
C ALA A 271 -43.79 -14.88 -12.97
N LEU A 272 -42.72 -14.56 -12.22
CA LEU A 272 -42.41 -15.17 -10.93
C LEU A 272 -43.51 -14.91 -9.87
N PHE A 273 -44.10 -13.72 -9.84
CA PHE A 273 -45.12 -13.35 -8.85
C PHE A 273 -46.50 -13.96 -9.18
N ASP A 274 -46.79 -14.17 -10.46
CA ASP A 274 -48.03 -14.82 -10.89
C ASP A 274 -47.96 -16.35 -10.71
N TYR A 275 -46.79 -16.95 -10.95
CA TYR A 275 -46.53 -18.34 -10.61
C TYR A 275 -46.57 -18.56 -9.08
N ASP A 276 -45.97 -17.67 -8.28
CA ASP A 276 -46.03 -17.73 -6.81
C ASP A 276 -47.47 -17.59 -6.27
N ARG A 277 -48.36 -16.85 -6.96
CA ARG A 277 -49.80 -16.82 -6.63
C ARG A 277 -50.53 -18.11 -7.00
N GLN A 278 -50.20 -18.73 -8.14
CA GLN A 278 -50.80 -20.01 -8.54
C GLN A 278 -50.36 -21.15 -7.61
N VAL A 279 -49.07 -21.20 -7.25
CA VAL A 279 -48.50 -22.21 -6.34
C VAL A 279 -49.03 -22.06 -4.91
N LYS A 280 -49.24 -20.82 -4.43
CA LYS A 280 -49.90 -20.58 -3.13
C LYS A 280 -51.40 -20.92 -3.11
N GLY A 281 -52.05 -20.99 -4.27
CA GLY A 281 -53.44 -21.41 -4.41
C GLY A 281 -53.66 -22.93 -4.46
N ALA A 282 -52.63 -23.71 -4.78
CA ALA A 282 -52.71 -25.15 -5.05
C ALA A 282 -52.05 -26.02 -3.96
N GLN A 283 -51.98 -25.57 -2.70
CA GLN A 283 -51.60 -26.45 -1.59
C GLN A 283 -52.77 -27.35 -1.16
N GLY A 284 -52.98 -28.39 -1.94
CA GLY A 284 -53.88 -29.49 -1.63
C GLY A 284 -53.82 -30.50 -2.75
N SER A 285 -53.19 -31.65 -2.46
CA SER A 285 -52.88 -32.79 -3.33
C SER A 285 -51.87 -32.53 -4.45
N GLU A 286 -50.70 -33.16 -4.35
CA GLU A 286 -50.28 -34.15 -5.36
C GLU A 286 -49.05 -34.96 -4.91
N GLU A 287 -49.06 -36.22 -5.34
CA GLU A 287 -48.03 -37.25 -5.22
C GLU A 287 -46.78 -36.86 -6.04
N VAL A 288 -45.59 -37.18 -5.51
CA VAL A 288 -44.32 -36.90 -6.19
C VAL A 288 -43.98 -38.05 -7.12
N ALA A 289 -43.94 -37.76 -8.42
CA ALA A 289 -43.43 -38.64 -9.47
C ALA A 289 -41.90 -38.81 -9.35
N GLU A 290 -41.41 -40.03 -9.55
CA GLU A 290 -40.00 -40.40 -9.55
C GLU A 290 -39.25 -39.84 -10.78
N ASN A 291 -38.09 -39.22 -10.55
CA ASN A 291 -37.16 -38.79 -11.59
C ASN A 291 -36.42 -40.00 -12.17
N ASN A 292 -36.80 -40.39 -13.39
CA ASN A 292 -36.07 -41.37 -14.21
C ASN A 292 -34.69 -40.83 -14.63
N SER A 293 -33.64 -41.63 -14.43
CA SER A 293 -32.37 -41.48 -15.12
C SER A 293 -32.60 -41.63 -16.63
N ALA A 294 -32.31 -40.59 -17.41
CA ALA A 294 -32.48 -40.63 -18.86
C ALA A 294 -31.54 -41.66 -19.49
N ASN A 295 -32.10 -42.64 -20.22
CA ASN A 295 -31.34 -43.53 -21.09
C ASN A 295 -30.72 -42.72 -22.23
N LEU A 296 -29.38 -42.69 -22.32
CA LEU A 296 -28.62 -42.08 -23.43
C LEU A 296 -28.54 -43.00 -24.68
N ILE A 297 -29.26 -44.12 -24.69
CA ILE A 297 -29.34 -45.03 -25.83
C ILE A 297 -30.66 -44.73 -26.56
N GLY A 298 -30.53 -44.12 -27.74
CA GLY A 298 -31.64 -43.80 -28.61
C GLY A 298 -32.09 -45.00 -29.47
N PRO A 299 -33.10 -44.79 -30.34
CA PRO A 299 -33.50 -45.79 -31.33
C PRO A 299 -32.28 -46.28 -32.14
N ASP A 300 -32.25 -47.58 -32.46
CA ASP A 300 -31.26 -48.21 -33.33
C ASP A 300 -29.78 -48.10 -32.86
N GLY A 301 -29.53 -47.92 -31.56
CA GLY A 301 -28.17 -47.89 -30.99
C GLY A 301 -27.47 -46.55 -31.12
N SER A 302 -28.20 -45.49 -31.46
CA SER A 302 -27.73 -44.10 -31.44
C SER A 302 -27.39 -43.63 -30.02
N VAL A 303 -26.41 -42.74 -29.90
CA VAL A 303 -25.91 -42.18 -28.64
C VAL A 303 -26.51 -40.79 -28.44
N GLY A 304 -27.07 -40.53 -27.26
CA GLY A 304 -27.64 -39.24 -26.90
C GLY A 304 -26.56 -38.21 -26.55
N VAL A 305 -26.61 -37.03 -27.16
CA VAL A 305 -25.86 -35.84 -26.72
C VAL A 305 -26.64 -35.20 -25.58
N ALA A 306 -26.06 -35.21 -24.38
CA ALA A 306 -26.72 -34.76 -23.17
C ALA A 306 -26.56 -33.24 -22.95
N ALA A 307 -27.54 -32.62 -22.29
CA ALA A 307 -27.40 -31.25 -21.79
C ALA A 307 -26.28 -31.21 -20.73
N PRO A 308 -25.22 -30.41 -20.91
CA PRO A 308 -24.07 -30.41 -19.99
C PRO A 308 -24.39 -29.73 -18.64
N ILE A 309 -25.44 -28.91 -18.62
CA ILE A 309 -25.93 -28.17 -17.46
C ILE A 309 -27.44 -27.96 -17.62
N GLN A 310 -28.12 -27.51 -16.57
CA GLN A 310 -29.49 -27.03 -16.68
C GLN A 310 -29.52 -25.68 -17.41
N GLY A 311 -30.41 -25.51 -18.38
CA GLY A 311 -30.57 -24.27 -19.13
C GLY A 311 -31.78 -24.30 -20.07
N THR A 312 -32.05 -23.18 -20.72
CA THR A 312 -33.13 -23.04 -21.71
C THR A 312 -32.54 -23.17 -23.11
N ILE A 313 -33.14 -23.98 -23.99
CA ILE A 313 -32.70 -24.08 -25.38
C ILE A 313 -33.05 -22.79 -26.11
N ILE A 314 -32.06 -22.12 -26.70
CA ILE A 314 -32.25 -20.85 -27.42
C ILE A 314 -32.37 -21.09 -28.91
N GLN A 315 -31.50 -21.94 -29.45
CA GLN A 315 -31.41 -22.19 -30.89
C GLN A 315 -30.97 -23.62 -31.15
N ILE A 316 -31.51 -24.24 -32.20
CA ILE A 316 -31.07 -25.54 -32.71
C ILE A 316 -30.51 -25.31 -34.12
N SER A 317 -29.25 -25.69 -34.33
CA SER A 317 -28.46 -25.34 -35.53
C SER A 317 -28.37 -26.50 -36.55
N VAL A 318 -29.06 -27.62 -36.31
CA VAL A 318 -29.02 -28.86 -37.10
C VAL A 318 -30.42 -29.50 -37.24
N SER A 319 -30.62 -30.36 -38.24
CA SER A 319 -31.87 -31.07 -38.53
C SER A 319 -31.72 -32.61 -38.43
N GLU A 320 -32.83 -33.32 -38.21
CA GLU A 320 -32.83 -34.79 -38.30
C GLU A 320 -32.44 -35.26 -39.71
N GLY A 321 -31.48 -36.19 -39.79
CA GLY A 321 -30.87 -36.67 -41.03
C GLY A 321 -29.56 -35.97 -41.41
N ASP A 322 -29.18 -34.89 -40.73
CA ASP A 322 -27.93 -34.18 -41.02
C ASP A 322 -26.70 -34.98 -40.59
N GLU A 323 -25.66 -34.90 -41.42
CA GLU A 323 -24.30 -35.36 -41.14
C GLU A 323 -23.58 -34.31 -40.28
N ILE A 324 -23.15 -34.69 -39.07
CA ILE A 324 -22.40 -33.82 -38.14
C ILE A 324 -20.97 -34.31 -37.95
N ARG A 325 -20.03 -33.37 -37.81
CA ARG A 325 -18.61 -33.61 -37.56
C ARG A 325 -18.24 -33.22 -36.13
N VAL A 326 -17.18 -33.84 -35.58
CA VAL A 326 -16.65 -33.46 -34.25
C VAL A 326 -16.34 -31.97 -34.22
N GLY A 327 -16.83 -31.27 -33.19
CA GLY A 327 -16.67 -29.82 -33.00
C GLY A 327 -17.75 -28.96 -33.66
N GLN A 328 -18.62 -29.52 -34.51
CA GLN A 328 -19.72 -28.79 -35.15
C GLN A 328 -20.77 -28.36 -34.11
N GLU A 329 -21.23 -27.12 -34.16
CA GLU A 329 -22.34 -26.64 -33.34
C GLU A 329 -23.63 -27.42 -33.65
N ILE A 330 -24.27 -27.93 -32.60
CA ILE A 330 -25.55 -28.63 -32.65
C ILE A 330 -26.68 -27.68 -32.24
N LEU A 331 -26.54 -27.01 -31.09
CA LEU A 331 -27.54 -26.10 -30.53
C LEU A 331 -26.92 -25.15 -29.50
N ILE A 332 -27.66 -24.11 -29.12
CA ILE A 332 -27.27 -23.12 -28.11
C ILE A 332 -28.26 -23.18 -26.95
N MET A 333 -27.75 -23.19 -25.72
CA MET A 333 -28.53 -23.21 -24.49
C MET A 333 -28.13 -22.05 -23.58
N GLU A 334 -29.10 -21.32 -23.02
CA GLU A 334 -28.85 -20.27 -22.03
C GLU A 334 -28.89 -20.84 -20.62
N ALA A 335 -27.84 -20.64 -19.84
CA ALA A 335 -27.79 -20.96 -18.43
C ALA A 335 -27.05 -19.85 -17.68
N MET A 336 -27.58 -19.43 -16.52
CA MET A 336 -26.92 -18.42 -15.67
C MET A 336 -26.53 -17.11 -16.40
N LYS A 337 -27.37 -16.65 -17.34
CA LYS A 337 -27.14 -15.48 -18.22
C LYS A 337 -25.98 -15.62 -19.22
N MET A 338 -25.53 -16.84 -19.47
CA MET A 338 -24.50 -17.16 -20.45
C MET A 338 -25.08 -18.11 -21.50
N GLU A 339 -24.72 -17.89 -22.76
CA GLU A 339 -25.00 -18.83 -23.85
C GLU A 339 -23.93 -19.94 -23.87
N HIS A 340 -24.37 -21.18 -23.93
CA HIS A 340 -23.56 -22.38 -24.02
C HIS A 340 -23.80 -23.04 -25.38
N VAL A 341 -22.78 -22.97 -26.23
CA VAL A 341 -22.77 -23.67 -27.53
C VAL A 341 -22.50 -25.15 -27.30
N ILE A 342 -23.47 -26.00 -27.65
CA ILE A 342 -23.34 -27.46 -27.58
C ILE A 342 -22.77 -27.95 -28.90
N LYS A 343 -21.56 -28.50 -28.85
CA LYS A 343 -20.85 -29.03 -30.02
C LYS A 343 -20.94 -30.56 -30.08
N ALA A 344 -20.86 -31.12 -31.28
CA ALA A 344 -20.81 -32.55 -31.51
C ALA A 344 -19.50 -33.16 -30.98
N ASP A 345 -19.63 -34.19 -30.14
CA ASP A 345 -18.51 -34.95 -29.57
C ASP A 345 -18.06 -36.11 -30.48
N THR A 346 -18.94 -36.55 -31.38
CA THR A 346 -18.76 -37.70 -32.26
C THR A 346 -19.27 -37.39 -33.67
N PRO A 347 -18.59 -37.90 -34.72
CA PRO A 347 -19.09 -37.75 -36.09
C PRO A 347 -20.23 -38.74 -36.32
N GLY A 348 -21.27 -38.32 -37.03
CA GLY A 348 -22.44 -39.17 -37.21
C GLY A 348 -23.61 -38.51 -37.92
N ILE A 349 -24.73 -39.21 -37.98
CA ILE A 349 -25.98 -38.74 -38.55
C ILE A 349 -26.98 -38.51 -37.41
N ILE A 350 -27.60 -37.34 -37.37
CA ILE A 350 -28.65 -37.03 -36.39
C ILE A 350 -29.87 -37.88 -36.70
N LYS A 351 -30.28 -38.71 -35.74
CA LYS A 351 -31.48 -39.55 -35.86
C LYS A 351 -32.72 -38.90 -35.31
N LYS A 352 -32.56 -38.13 -34.24
CA LYS A 352 -33.69 -37.54 -33.55
C LYS A 352 -33.28 -36.30 -32.75
N ILE A 353 -34.10 -35.25 -32.82
CA ILE A 353 -33.99 -34.07 -31.96
C ILE A 353 -35.10 -34.13 -30.92
N ASN A 354 -34.74 -34.06 -29.64
CA ASN A 354 -35.66 -34.32 -28.53
C ASN A 354 -36.15 -33.03 -27.82
N VAL A 355 -35.67 -31.87 -28.27
CA VAL A 355 -35.90 -30.57 -27.65
C VAL A 355 -36.33 -29.54 -28.70
N ALA A 356 -37.03 -28.50 -28.26
CA ALA A 356 -37.39 -27.32 -29.05
C ALA A 356 -36.79 -26.05 -28.41
N PRO A 357 -36.64 -24.95 -29.16
CA PRO A 357 -36.37 -23.63 -28.57
C PRO A 357 -37.39 -23.31 -27.45
N ASP A 358 -36.94 -22.61 -26.42
CA ASP A 358 -37.62 -22.28 -25.16
C ASP A 358 -37.84 -23.44 -24.18
N ASP A 359 -37.45 -24.68 -24.52
CA ASP A 359 -37.51 -25.77 -23.56
C ASP A 359 -36.49 -25.58 -22.43
N ILE A 360 -36.95 -25.70 -21.18
CA ILE A 360 -36.09 -25.71 -19.99
C ILE A 360 -35.66 -27.15 -19.73
N ILE A 361 -34.38 -27.41 -19.91
CA ILE A 361 -33.79 -28.74 -19.88
C ILE A 361 -32.86 -28.85 -18.67
N VAL A 362 -32.95 -29.98 -17.95
CA VAL A 362 -32.06 -30.29 -16.83
C VAL A 362 -30.78 -30.96 -17.32
N GLU A 363 -29.69 -30.81 -16.55
CA GLU A 363 -28.43 -31.49 -16.82
C GLU A 363 -28.63 -33.00 -17.03
N GLY A 364 -28.01 -33.55 -18.09
CA GLY A 364 -28.08 -34.97 -18.43
C GLY A 364 -29.26 -35.36 -19.32
N HIS A 365 -30.21 -34.46 -19.60
CA HIS A 365 -31.31 -34.74 -20.52
C HIS A 365 -30.79 -34.91 -21.97
N PRO A 366 -31.21 -35.95 -22.71
CA PRO A 366 -30.77 -36.16 -24.09
C PRO A 366 -31.37 -35.11 -25.01
N LEU A 367 -30.51 -34.24 -25.54
CA LEU A 367 -30.89 -33.16 -26.44
C LEU A 367 -31.14 -33.66 -27.86
N ILE A 368 -30.20 -34.44 -28.40
CA ILE A 368 -30.28 -35.08 -29.72
C ILE A 368 -29.70 -36.50 -29.66
N PHE A 369 -30.09 -37.37 -30.59
CA PHE A 369 -29.51 -38.70 -30.75
C PHE A 369 -28.72 -38.81 -32.06
N VAL A 370 -27.49 -39.31 -31.98
CA VAL A 370 -26.54 -39.40 -33.09
C VAL A 370 -26.18 -40.86 -33.36
N GLU A 371 -26.32 -41.33 -34.60
CA GLU A 371 -25.75 -42.60 -35.05
C GLU A 371 -24.33 -42.36 -35.55
N LYS A 372 -23.34 -43.07 -34.99
CA LYS A 372 -21.96 -42.96 -35.46
C LYS A 372 -21.85 -43.38 -36.93
N ALA A 373 -21.33 -42.48 -37.75
CA ALA A 373 -21.02 -42.71 -39.16
C ALA A 373 -19.63 -42.14 -39.45
N ASP A 374 -18.97 -42.66 -40.48
CA ASP A 374 -17.62 -42.22 -40.87
C ASP A 374 -17.73 -40.96 -41.75
N VAL A 375 -17.90 -39.80 -41.10
CA VAL A 375 -18.25 -38.51 -41.73
C VAL A 375 -17.04 -37.58 -41.87
N GLY A 376 -15.91 -38.05 -42.40
CA GLY A 376 -14.73 -37.23 -42.71
C GLY A 376 -14.05 -36.54 -41.52
N ASP A 377 -12.92 -35.86 -41.78
CA ASP A 377 -12.07 -35.27 -40.75
C ASP A 377 -12.75 -34.12 -39.96
N ALA A 378 -12.30 -33.92 -38.72
CA ALA A 378 -12.77 -32.87 -37.81
C ALA A 378 -12.76 -31.49 -38.47
N ILE A 379 -13.74 -30.65 -38.13
CA ILE A 379 -13.71 -29.23 -38.51
C ILE A 379 -12.50 -28.64 -37.79
N LEU A 380 -11.41 -28.38 -38.52
CA LEU A 380 -10.41 -27.41 -38.11
C LEU A 380 -11.21 -26.12 -37.89
N GLU A 381 -11.35 -25.69 -36.64
CA GLU A 381 -11.86 -24.36 -36.33
C GLU A 381 -11.09 -23.40 -37.24
N ALA A 382 -11.81 -22.75 -38.16
CA ALA A 382 -11.32 -21.48 -38.64
C ALA A 382 -11.21 -20.66 -37.36
N GLU A 383 -9.98 -20.46 -36.87
CA GLU A 383 -9.71 -19.38 -35.93
C GLU A 383 -10.25 -18.14 -36.63
N ASP A 384 -11.46 -17.71 -36.25
CA ASP A 384 -11.91 -16.37 -36.55
C ASP A 384 -10.80 -15.48 -36.02
N ALA A 385 -10.05 -14.88 -36.93
CA ALA A 385 -8.92 -14.04 -36.57
C ALA A 385 -9.49 -12.93 -35.68
N ILE A 386 -9.27 -13.04 -34.37
CA ILE A 386 -9.74 -12.04 -33.41
C ILE A 386 -9.04 -10.75 -33.80
N ASP A 387 -9.82 -9.79 -34.27
CA ASP A 387 -9.32 -8.45 -34.52
C ASP A 387 -8.94 -7.84 -33.16
N LEU A 388 -7.65 -7.82 -32.86
CA LEU A 388 -7.12 -7.27 -31.62
C LEU A 388 -7.34 -5.75 -31.51
N ASP A 389 -7.64 -5.09 -32.64
CA ASP A 389 -7.97 -3.67 -32.70
C ASP A 389 -9.48 -3.40 -32.58
N TYR A 390 -10.32 -4.45 -32.54
CA TYR A 390 -11.75 -4.29 -32.31
C TYR A 390 -12.04 -3.84 -30.87
N ILE A 391 -12.48 -2.59 -30.74
CA ILE A 391 -12.93 -2.03 -29.47
C ILE A 391 -14.34 -2.52 -29.18
N ARG A 392 -14.46 -3.33 -28.12
CA ARG A 392 -15.76 -3.84 -27.65
C ARG A 392 -16.62 -2.70 -27.10
N PRO A 393 -17.97 -2.81 -27.16
CA PRO A 393 -18.86 -1.76 -26.65
C PRO A 393 -18.67 -1.39 -25.17
N ASP A 394 -18.30 -2.35 -24.32
CA ASP A 394 -18.01 -2.11 -22.90
C ASP A 394 -16.72 -1.30 -22.69
N LEU A 395 -15.69 -1.59 -23.50
CA LEU A 395 -14.44 -0.83 -23.53
C LEU A 395 -14.64 0.57 -24.11
N GLU A 396 -15.46 0.72 -25.16
CA GLU A 396 -15.84 2.01 -25.72
C GLU A 396 -16.59 2.86 -24.70
N GLU A 397 -17.51 2.27 -23.92
CA GLU A 397 -18.14 2.98 -22.80
C GLU A 397 -17.09 3.45 -21.79
N ALA A 398 -16.13 2.59 -21.43
CA ALA A 398 -15.05 2.98 -20.52
C ALA A 398 -14.24 4.18 -21.07
N TYR A 399 -13.89 4.18 -22.36
CA TYR A 399 -13.22 5.32 -23.01
C TYR A 399 -14.09 6.58 -22.98
N ALA A 400 -15.38 6.47 -23.32
CA ALA A 400 -16.31 7.59 -23.27
C ALA A 400 -16.45 8.16 -21.84
N ARG A 401 -16.42 7.33 -20.79
CA ARG A 401 -16.46 7.77 -19.39
C ARG A 401 -15.17 8.46 -18.97
N HIS A 402 -14.01 7.96 -19.39
CA HIS A 402 -12.72 8.60 -19.12
C HIS A 402 -12.57 9.93 -19.87
N ALA A 403 -13.14 10.04 -21.07
CA ALA A 403 -13.06 11.23 -21.92
C ALA A 403 -13.51 12.50 -21.19
N TYR A 404 -14.53 12.43 -20.32
CA TYR A 404 -15.00 13.56 -19.48
C TYR A 404 -13.90 14.18 -18.60
N THR A 405 -12.86 13.42 -18.27
CA THR A 405 -11.79 13.86 -17.37
C THR A 405 -10.62 14.51 -18.09
N LEU A 406 -10.55 14.39 -19.42
CA LEU A 406 -9.44 14.89 -20.24
C LEU A 406 -9.67 16.35 -20.62
N ASP A 407 -8.58 17.13 -20.63
CA ASP A 407 -8.65 18.58 -20.86
C ASP A 407 -9.20 18.91 -22.26
N GLU A 408 -8.88 18.10 -23.27
CA GLU A 408 -9.38 18.25 -24.65
C GLU A 408 -10.92 18.20 -24.75
N ASN A 409 -11.58 17.52 -23.81
CA ASN A 409 -13.04 17.40 -23.75
C ASN A 409 -13.67 18.40 -22.77
N ARG A 410 -12.89 19.36 -22.24
CA ARG A 410 -13.32 20.38 -21.27
C ARG A 410 -12.97 21.81 -21.73
N PRO A 411 -13.26 22.20 -22.99
CA PRO A 411 -12.72 23.43 -23.59
C PRO A 411 -13.08 24.71 -22.85
N GLU A 412 -14.28 24.80 -22.24
CA GLU A 412 -14.69 25.97 -21.46
C GLU A 412 -13.86 26.15 -20.17
N ALA A 413 -13.59 25.05 -19.46
CA ALA A 413 -12.77 25.05 -18.25
C ALA A 413 -11.32 25.41 -18.58
N VAL A 414 -10.78 24.81 -19.65
CA VAL A 414 -9.43 25.09 -20.17
C VAL A 414 -9.31 26.56 -20.57
N ALA A 415 -10.23 27.09 -21.37
CA ALA A 415 -10.19 28.49 -21.80
C ALA A 415 -10.25 29.46 -20.62
N LYS A 416 -11.08 29.19 -19.59
CA LYS A 416 -11.15 30.00 -18.37
C LYS A 416 -9.86 29.94 -17.56
N ARG A 417 -9.22 28.76 -17.48
CA ARG A 417 -7.95 28.56 -16.76
C ARG A 417 -6.80 29.29 -17.47
N TYR A 418 -6.66 29.09 -18.78
CA TYR A 418 -5.66 29.77 -19.61
C TYR A 418 -5.87 31.29 -19.67
N GLY A 419 -7.12 31.77 -19.63
CA GLY A 419 -7.43 33.19 -19.53
C GLY A 419 -6.89 33.87 -18.27
N ARG A 420 -6.54 33.10 -17.23
CA ARG A 420 -5.84 33.59 -16.02
C ARG A 420 -4.32 33.44 -16.09
N GLY A 421 -3.79 32.90 -17.19
CA GLY A 421 -2.37 32.57 -17.35
C GLY A 421 -1.93 31.32 -16.57
N PHE A 422 -2.88 30.47 -16.15
CA PHE A 422 -2.60 29.27 -15.36
C PHE A 422 -2.76 28.01 -16.21
N ARG A 423 -2.09 26.94 -15.80
CA ARG A 423 -2.13 25.61 -16.40
C ARG A 423 -3.24 24.76 -15.79
N MET A 424 -3.61 23.72 -16.51
CA MET A 424 -4.49 22.65 -16.03
C MET A 424 -3.74 21.71 -15.10
N ALA A 425 -4.46 21.09 -14.16
CA ALA A 425 -3.88 20.14 -13.20
C ALA A 425 -3.10 19.01 -13.90
N ARG A 426 -3.64 18.48 -15.01
CA ARG A 426 -3.01 17.41 -15.78
C ARG A 426 -1.74 17.85 -16.51
N GLU A 427 -1.64 19.12 -16.93
CA GLU A 427 -0.41 19.65 -17.54
C GLU A 427 0.74 19.75 -16.52
N ASN A 428 0.44 20.14 -15.29
CA ASN A 428 1.44 20.18 -14.20
C ASN A 428 1.92 18.76 -13.86
N ILE A 429 0.99 17.79 -13.78
CA ILE A 429 1.32 16.37 -13.56
C ILE A 429 2.16 15.84 -14.72
N ALA A 430 1.76 16.09 -15.96
CA ALA A 430 2.44 15.59 -17.16
C ALA A 430 3.86 16.14 -17.30
N GLN A 431 4.13 17.38 -16.88
CA GLN A 431 5.50 17.89 -16.83
C GLN A 431 6.29 17.27 -15.68
N LEU A 432 5.67 17.06 -14.52
CA LEU A 432 6.34 16.54 -13.34
C LEU A 432 6.84 15.10 -13.54
N VAL A 433 5.97 14.25 -14.06
CA VAL A 433 6.24 12.81 -14.23
C VAL A 433 6.92 12.51 -15.56
N ASP A 434 7.69 11.43 -15.59
CA ASP A 434 8.28 10.92 -16.82
C ASP A 434 7.18 10.42 -17.76
N GLU A 435 7.36 10.64 -19.06
CA GLU A 435 6.37 10.36 -20.10
C GLU A 435 5.86 8.90 -20.03
N GLY A 436 4.54 8.73 -20.10
CA GLY A 436 3.88 7.41 -20.08
C GLY A 436 3.84 6.69 -18.73
N THR A 437 4.42 7.25 -17.67
CA THR A 437 4.53 6.56 -16.37
C THR A 437 3.35 6.78 -15.44
N PHE A 438 2.60 7.86 -15.59
CA PHE A 438 1.51 8.20 -14.69
C PHE A 438 0.32 7.23 -14.82
N LYS A 439 -0.07 6.64 -13.69
CA LYS A 439 -1.28 5.81 -13.54
C LYS A 439 -2.22 6.46 -12.54
N GLU A 440 -3.35 6.93 -13.06
CA GLU A 440 -4.35 7.66 -12.29
C GLU A 440 -5.27 6.73 -11.49
N TYR A 441 -5.59 7.14 -10.27
CA TYR A 441 -6.48 6.45 -9.35
C TYR A 441 -7.82 7.18 -9.28
N GLY A 442 -8.91 6.43 -9.52
CA GLY A 442 -10.28 6.95 -9.48
C GLY A 442 -10.57 8.11 -10.44
N PRO A 443 -10.19 8.05 -11.74
CA PRO A 443 -10.53 9.10 -12.71
C PRO A 443 -12.05 9.26 -12.88
N LEU A 444 -12.80 8.16 -12.79
CA LEU A 444 -14.26 8.14 -12.99
C LEU A 444 -15.08 8.59 -11.77
N VAL A 445 -14.43 8.98 -10.67
CA VAL A 445 -15.11 9.47 -9.47
C VAL A 445 -15.74 10.84 -9.77
N VAL A 446 -16.98 11.04 -9.33
CA VAL A 446 -17.71 12.32 -9.43
C VAL A 446 -18.13 12.81 -8.05
N ALA A 447 -18.55 14.06 -7.89
CA ALA A 447 -18.97 14.58 -6.58
C ALA A 447 -20.16 13.83 -5.98
N ARG A 448 -20.23 13.81 -4.65
CA ARG A 448 -21.33 13.18 -3.90
C ARG A 448 -22.56 14.09 -3.88
N GLN A 449 -23.17 14.34 -5.03
CA GLN A 449 -24.33 15.25 -5.19
C GLN A 449 -25.46 14.64 -6.04
N HIS A 450 -25.68 13.32 -5.90
CA HIS A 450 -26.64 12.53 -6.69
C HIS A 450 -28.10 12.85 -6.31
N GLN A 451 -28.34 13.49 -5.16
CA GLN A 451 -29.67 13.99 -4.81
C GLN A 451 -30.06 15.25 -5.60
N ARG A 452 -29.09 15.93 -6.22
CA ARG A 452 -29.29 17.22 -6.90
C ARG A 452 -29.09 17.15 -8.41
N PHE A 453 -28.25 16.24 -8.86
CA PHE A 453 -27.80 16.16 -10.24
C PHE A 453 -27.84 14.71 -10.74
N THR A 454 -28.03 14.57 -12.04
CA THR A 454 -27.92 13.29 -12.74
C THR A 454 -26.46 12.85 -12.86
N ASP A 455 -26.22 11.55 -13.08
CA ASP A 455 -24.86 11.04 -13.27
C ASP A 455 -24.14 11.68 -14.48
N GLU A 456 -24.87 12.04 -15.53
CA GLU A 456 -24.29 12.71 -16.69
C GLU A 456 -23.80 14.12 -16.35
N GLU A 457 -24.63 14.92 -15.65
CA GLU A 457 -24.24 16.25 -15.17
C GLU A 457 -23.05 16.17 -14.21
N LEU A 458 -23.02 15.16 -13.34
CA LEU A 458 -21.91 14.96 -12.40
C LEU A 458 -20.62 14.57 -13.14
N ARG A 459 -20.67 13.69 -14.14
CA ARG A 459 -19.49 13.34 -14.96
C ARG A 459 -18.95 14.56 -15.69
N LYS A 460 -19.83 15.41 -16.23
CA LYS A 460 -19.45 16.63 -16.95
C LYS A 460 -18.87 17.71 -16.04
N ASN A 461 -19.50 17.96 -14.90
CA ASN A 461 -19.20 19.13 -14.06
C ASN A 461 -18.27 18.83 -12.88
N THR A 462 -18.13 17.55 -12.50
CA THR A 462 -17.32 17.12 -11.36
C THR A 462 -16.33 15.99 -11.68
N PRO A 463 -15.62 16.04 -12.82
CA PRO A 463 -14.70 14.97 -13.21
C PRO A 463 -13.62 14.76 -12.14
N ALA A 464 -13.30 13.49 -11.86
CA ALA A 464 -12.37 13.05 -10.81
C ALA A 464 -12.65 13.62 -9.40
N ASP A 465 -13.86 14.15 -9.17
CA ASP A 465 -14.25 14.93 -7.99
C ASP A 465 -13.34 16.14 -7.68
N GLY A 466 -12.72 16.70 -8.71
CA GLY A 466 -11.80 17.83 -8.61
C GLY A 466 -10.44 17.49 -7.99
N LEU A 467 -10.05 16.21 -8.01
CA LEU A 467 -8.74 15.75 -7.54
C LEU A 467 -8.17 14.68 -8.48
N VAL A 468 -7.12 15.02 -9.21
CA VAL A 468 -6.33 14.06 -10.00
C VAL A 468 -5.26 13.48 -9.09
N ALA A 469 -5.19 12.16 -8.98
CA ALA A 469 -4.24 11.51 -8.08
C ALA A 469 -3.72 10.21 -8.70
N GLY A 470 -2.44 9.91 -8.52
CA GLY A 470 -1.85 8.71 -9.08
C GLY A 470 -0.39 8.51 -8.69
N ILE A 471 0.24 7.53 -9.33
CA ILE A 471 1.66 7.21 -9.19
C ILE A 471 2.32 7.33 -10.56
N GLY A 472 3.51 7.91 -10.60
CA GLY A 472 4.37 7.95 -11.78
C GLY A 472 5.84 7.86 -11.39
N SER A 473 6.73 8.02 -12.36
CA SER A 473 8.16 8.21 -12.13
C SER A 473 8.51 9.68 -12.25
N VAL A 474 9.41 10.18 -11.43
CA VAL A 474 9.97 11.53 -11.48
C VAL A 474 11.48 11.39 -11.47
N ASN A 475 12.15 12.05 -12.41
CA ASN A 475 13.61 11.99 -12.59
C ASN A 475 14.14 10.59 -12.98
N GLY A 476 13.35 9.77 -13.69
CA GLY A 476 13.74 8.42 -14.13
C GLY A 476 14.97 8.38 -15.05
N LYS A 477 15.34 9.52 -15.65
CA LYS A 477 16.60 9.67 -16.39
C LYS A 477 17.86 9.61 -15.51
N TYR A 478 17.74 9.88 -14.21
CA TYR A 478 18.87 9.90 -13.26
C TYR A 478 18.82 8.75 -12.24
N PHE A 479 17.64 8.18 -11.98
CA PHE A 479 17.45 7.22 -10.89
C PHE A 479 16.73 5.96 -11.37
N THR A 480 16.97 4.85 -10.68
CA THR A 480 16.30 3.58 -10.99
C THR A 480 14.78 3.70 -10.80
N PRO A 481 13.96 2.84 -11.45
CA PRO A 481 12.50 2.90 -11.32
C PRO A 481 11.99 2.92 -9.87
N GLU A 482 12.66 2.19 -8.97
CA GLU A 482 12.30 2.11 -7.54
C GLU A 482 12.54 3.43 -6.80
N ARG A 483 13.54 4.21 -7.21
CA ARG A 483 13.86 5.52 -6.62
C ARG A 483 13.18 6.68 -7.35
N ALA A 484 12.82 6.48 -8.62
CA ALA A 484 12.08 7.44 -9.42
C ALA A 484 10.60 7.50 -9.04
N ARG A 485 10.03 6.46 -8.42
CA ARG A 485 8.60 6.43 -8.07
C ARG A 485 8.19 7.63 -7.20
N ALA A 486 7.11 8.29 -7.58
CA ALA A 486 6.51 9.37 -6.83
C ALA A 486 4.98 9.29 -6.93
N MET A 487 4.33 9.62 -5.82
CA MET A 487 2.89 9.84 -5.78
C MET A 487 2.62 11.30 -6.12
N VAL A 488 1.67 11.53 -7.01
CA VAL A 488 1.29 12.88 -7.40
C VAL A 488 -0.19 13.08 -7.17
N ILE A 489 -0.52 14.14 -6.45
CA ILE A 489 -1.89 14.54 -6.16
C ILE A 489 -2.04 16.00 -6.58
N SER A 490 -3.08 16.33 -7.33
CA SER A 490 -3.41 17.69 -7.72
C SER A 490 -4.89 17.93 -7.56
N TYR A 491 -5.26 18.95 -6.79
CA TYR A 491 -6.59 19.51 -6.93
C TYR A 491 -6.74 20.15 -8.32
N ASP A 492 -7.95 20.07 -8.87
CA ASP A 492 -8.35 20.77 -10.08
C ASP A 492 -9.26 21.94 -9.68
N TYR A 493 -8.70 23.15 -9.67
CA TYR A 493 -9.44 24.35 -9.28
C TYR A 493 -10.64 24.64 -10.20
N THR A 494 -10.65 24.12 -11.43
CA THR A 494 -11.77 24.31 -12.35
C THR A 494 -13.01 23.51 -11.93
N VAL A 495 -12.85 22.50 -11.06
CA VAL A 495 -13.93 21.71 -10.48
C VAL A 495 -14.21 22.19 -9.07
N LEU A 496 -15.34 22.88 -8.89
CA LEU A 496 -15.82 23.34 -7.59
C LEU A 496 -14.75 24.09 -6.78
N ALA A 497 -13.92 24.91 -7.45
CA ALA A 497 -12.84 25.69 -6.85
C ALA A 497 -11.79 24.85 -6.08
N GLY A 498 -11.55 23.60 -6.50
CA GLY A 498 -10.58 22.71 -5.87
C GLY A 498 -10.93 22.37 -4.41
N THR A 499 -12.21 22.42 -4.07
CA THR A 499 -12.71 22.16 -2.71
C THR A 499 -12.70 20.67 -2.36
N GLN A 500 -12.62 20.37 -1.06
CA GLN A 500 -12.49 19.04 -0.49
C GLN A 500 -13.87 18.46 -0.18
N GLY A 501 -14.30 17.48 -0.97
CA GLY A 501 -15.59 16.79 -0.86
C GLY A 501 -15.43 15.37 -0.31
N GLY A 502 -16.55 14.68 -0.07
CA GLY A 502 -16.51 13.36 0.57
C GLY A 502 -15.77 12.29 -0.26
N ARG A 503 -15.83 12.37 -1.60
CA ARG A 503 -15.20 11.37 -2.47
C ARG A 503 -13.75 11.70 -2.79
N ASN A 504 -13.38 12.97 -2.95
CA ASN A 504 -11.98 13.34 -3.09
C ASN A 504 -11.20 13.17 -1.77
N HIS A 505 -11.81 13.34 -0.59
CA HIS A 505 -11.20 12.91 0.68
C HIS A 505 -10.89 11.41 0.69
N TYR A 506 -11.85 10.57 0.28
CA TYR A 506 -11.61 9.12 0.17
C TYR A 506 -10.46 8.79 -0.80
N LYS A 507 -10.38 9.50 -1.94
CA LYS A 507 -9.25 9.36 -2.86
C LYS A 507 -7.94 9.75 -2.18
N GLN A 508 -7.88 10.87 -1.45
CA GLN A 508 -6.68 11.28 -0.71
C GLN A 508 -6.25 10.23 0.31
N ASP A 509 -7.17 9.76 1.15
CA ASP A 509 -6.90 8.77 2.19
C ASP A 509 -6.33 7.49 1.57
N ARG A 510 -6.91 7.04 0.45
CA ARG A 510 -6.39 5.87 -0.29
C ARG A 510 -4.95 6.09 -0.76
N MET A 511 -4.64 7.29 -1.26
CA MET A 511 -3.30 7.61 -1.73
C MET A 511 -2.31 7.72 -0.58
N PHE A 512 -2.66 8.43 0.51
CA PHE A 512 -1.80 8.57 1.69
C PHE A 512 -1.49 7.23 2.35
N GLU A 513 -2.46 6.33 2.41
CA GLU A 513 -2.28 4.96 2.89
C GLU A 513 -1.21 4.21 2.08
N LEU A 514 -1.28 4.28 0.75
CA LEU A 514 -0.30 3.66 -0.13
C LEU A 514 1.08 4.32 0.00
N ALA A 515 1.12 5.64 0.14
CA ALA A 515 2.36 6.41 0.32
C ALA A 515 3.08 5.98 1.60
N GLU A 516 2.34 5.81 2.70
CA GLU A 516 2.85 5.34 3.99
C GLU A 516 3.39 3.91 3.91
N ARG A 517 2.55 2.98 3.42
CA ARG A 517 2.86 1.54 3.42
C ARG A 517 4.05 1.21 2.52
N PHE A 518 4.14 1.87 1.37
CA PHE A 518 5.16 1.57 0.36
C PHE A 518 6.30 2.58 0.32
N LYS A 519 6.32 3.57 1.23
CA LYS A 519 7.33 4.61 1.34
C LYS A 519 7.55 5.35 0.01
N ILE A 520 6.47 5.85 -0.56
CA ILE A 520 6.48 6.57 -1.85
C ILE A 520 6.48 8.07 -1.58
N PRO A 521 7.51 8.85 -2.01
CA PRO A 521 7.50 10.30 -1.91
C PRO A 521 6.27 10.93 -2.56
N LEU A 522 5.80 12.07 -2.05
CA LEU A 522 4.53 12.67 -2.47
C LEU A 522 4.72 14.13 -2.90
N VAL A 523 4.23 14.45 -4.10
CA VAL A 523 4.08 15.83 -4.60
C VAL A 523 2.60 16.20 -4.64
N PHE A 524 2.25 17.28 -3.96
CA PHE A 524 0.87 17.72 -3.81
C PHE A 524 0.68 19.15 -4.34
N PHE A 525 -0.07 19.30 -5.43
CA PHE A 525 -0.59 20.59 -5.88
C PHE A 525 -1.88 20.92 -5.11
N THR A 526 -1.79 21.89 -4.21
CA THR A 526 -2.79 22.13 -3.14
C THR A 526 -3.78 23.26 -3.43
N GLU A 527 -3.82 23.81 -4.64
CA GLU A 527 -4.73 24.92 -4.96
C GLU A 527 -6.21 24.55 -4.69
N GLY A 528 -6.89 25.33 -3.86
CA GLY A 528 -8.29 25.10 -3.54
C GLY A 528 -8.83 25.89 -2.35
N GLY A 529 -10.16 25.84 -2.21
CA GLY A 529 -10.92 26.66 -1.26
C GLY A 529 -11.27 26.01 0.08
N GLY A 530 -10.76 24.80 0.38
CA GLY A 530 -11.08 24.05 1.61
C GLY A 530 -12.34 23.19 1.50
N GLY A 531 -12.96 22.91 2.65
CA GLY A 531 -14.10 22.00 2.77
C GLY A 531 -15.29 22.39 1.89
N ARG A 532 -15.83 21.42 1.15
CA ARG A 532 -16.89 21.64 0.18
C ARG A 532 -18.27 21.73 0.82
N PRO A 533 -19.05 22.78 0.53
CA PRO A 533 -20.47 22.82 0.87
C PRO A 533 -21.30 22.03 -0.17
N GLY A 534 -22.42 21.46 0.27
CA GLY A 534 -23.45 20.94 -0.64
C GLY A 534 -23.33 19.48 -1.07
N ASP A 535 -22.36 18.73 -0.57
CA ASP A 535 -22.33 17.27 -0.71
C ASP A 535 -23.47 16.60 0.07
N ASP A 536 -24.05 15.55 -0.50
CA ASP A 536 -25.16 14.79 0.06
C ASP A 536 -24.74 14.10 1.36
N ARG A 537 -25.62 14.20 2.37
CA ARG A 537 -25.46 13.57 3.68
C ARG A 537 -26.73 12.83 4.06
N THR A 538 -26.62 11.78 4.88
CA THR A 538 -27.75 11.00 5.40
C THR A 538 -28.43 11.67 6.61
N GLY A 539 -28.01 12.86 6.99
CA GLY A 539 -28.54 13.63 8.12
C GLY A 539 -27.62 14.80 8.51
N PRO A 540 -27.98 15.57 9.55
CA PRO A 540 -27.07 16.52 10.17
C PRO A 540 -25.84 15.78 10.72
N GLY A 541 -24.66 16.38 10.60
CA GLY A 541 -23.42 15.76 11.03
C GLY A 541 -22.31 16.78 11.22
N VAL A 542 -21.32 16.38 12.02
CA VAL A 542 -20.05 17.07 12.24
C VAL A 542 -18.96 16.29 11.52
N ALA A 543 -17.97 16.97 10.96
CA ALA A 543 -16.93 16.37 10.11
C ALA A 543 -15.51 16.55 10.70
N PHE A 544 -15.39 16.66 12.02
CA PHE A 544 -14.08 16.76 12.69
C PHE A 544 -13.36 15.42 12.84
N ASP A 545 -14.02 14.32 12.46
CA ASP A 545 -13.51 12.96 12.36
C ASP A 545 -12.86 12.67 10.99
N THR A 546 -12.80 13.67 10.10
CA THR A 546 -12.13 13.56 8.79
C THR A 546 -10.68 13.12 8.96
N HIS A 547 -10.38 11.88 8.54
CA HIS A 547 -9.11 11.23 8.82
C HIS A 547 -7.94 11.73 7.97
N THR A 548 -8.23 12.35 6.82
CA THR A 548 -7.26 12.83 5.83
C THR A 548 -6.12 13.66 6.42
N PHE A 549 -6.41 14.58 7.33
CA PHE A 549 -5.39 15.44 7.94
C PHE A 549 -4.48 14.67 8.90
N THR A 550 -5.05 13.71 9.64
CA THR A 550 -4.30 12.81 10.53
C THR A 550 -3.36 11.95 9.71
N GLN A 551 -3.87 11.28 8.68
CA GLN A 551 -3.10 10.37 7.85
C GLN A 551 -2.00 11.11 7.07
N PHE A 552 -2.29 12.28 6.51
CA PHE A 552 -1.28 13.10 5.84
C PHE A 552 -0.17 13.54 6.81
N SER A 553 -0.53 14.00 8.01
CA SER A 553 0.45 14.41 9.03
C SER A 553 1.34 13.24 9.48
N GLN A 554 0.80 12.02 9.49
CA GLN A 554 1.55 10.80 9.77
C GLN A 554 2.57 10.45 8.67
N LEU A 555 2.57 11.10 7.50
CA LEU A 555 3.60 10.91 6.48
C LEU A 555 4.88 11.71 6.75
N SER A 556 4.78 12.81 7.51
CA SER A 556 5.94 13.68 7.81
C SER A 556 7.06 12.89 8.49
N GLY A 557 8.29 13.08 8.02
CA GLY A 557 9.49 12.36 8.49
C GLY A 557 9.54 10.87 8.11
N TRP A 558 8.59 10.37 7.31
CA TRP A 558 8.61 9.01 6.76
C TRP A 558 8.88 8.98 5.26
N ILE A 559 8.22 9.87 4.52
CA ILE A 559 8.43 10.10 3.10
C ILE A 559 8.63 11.59 2.84
N PRO A 560 9.39 11.99 1.80
CA PRO A 560 9.45 13.40 1.40
C PRO A 560 8.08 13.91 0.97
N LEU A 561 7.64 15.02 1.57
CA LEU A 561 6.39 15.69 1.26
C LEU A 561 6.66 17.05 0.58
N VAL A 562 6.26 17.17 -0.68
CA VAL A 562 6.43 18.40 -1.48
C VAL A 562 5.09 19.06 -1.71
N GLY A 563 4.88 20.23 -1.13
CA GLY A 563 3.70 21.06 -1.34
C GLY A 563 3.95 22.07 -2.44
N VAL A 564 3.07 22.12 -3.45
CA VAL A 564 3.11 23.09 -4.54
C VAL A 564 1.80 23.87 -4.57
N THR A 565 1.86 25.19 -4.70
CA THR A 565 0.65 26.01 -4.80
C THR A 565 0.77 27.14 -5.82
N ASN A 566 -0.16 27.16 -6.75
CA ASN A 566 -0.42 28.27 -7.66
C ASN A 566 -1.81 28.81 -7.38
N GLY A 567 -1.97 30.13 -7.29
CA GLY A 567 -3.26 30.76 -7.04
C GLY A 567 -3.71 30.67 -5.58
N ARG A 568 -4.94 30.19 -5.33
CA ARG A 568 -5.60 30.34 -4.02
C ARG A 568 -5.56 29.04 -3.23
N CYS A 569 -5.00 29.06 -2.03
CA CYS A 569 -4.95 27.91 -1.13
C CYS A 569 -5.50 28.30 0.25
N PHE A 570 -6.67 27.76 0.61
CA PHE A 570 -7.36 28.11 1.85
C PHE A 570 -7.82 26.90 2.68
N ALA A 571 -7.93 27.10 3.99
CA ALA A 571 -8.52 26.15 4.94
C ALA A 571 -7.87 24.77 4.90
N GLY A 572 -8.62 23.70 4.65
CA GLY A 572 -8.06 22.34 4.67
C GLY A 572 -7.01 22.10 3.59
N ASN A 573 -7.06 22.81 2.46
CA ASN A 573 -5.99 22.78 1.45
C ASN A 573 -4.69 23.35 2.03
N THR A 574 -4.77 24.47 2.75
CA THR A 574 -3.64 25.09 3.44
C THR A 574 -3.10 24.22 4.55
N ALA A 575 -3.98 23.55 5.31
CA ALA A 575 -3.53 22.63 6.36
C ALA A 575 -2.68 21.49 5.80
N LEU A 576 -3.08 20.91 4.65
CA LEU A 576 -2.28 19.89 3.96
C LEU A 576 -0.96 20.49 3.43
N LEU A 577 -1.00 21.68 2.82
CA LEU A 577 0.21 22.35 2.34
C LEU A 577 1.21 22.63 3.48
N ALA A 578 0.72 23.12 4.62
CA ALA A 578 1.53 23.49 5.79
C ALA A 578 2.18 22.29 6.50
N CYS A 579 1.69 21.07 6.25
CA CYS A 579 2.28 19.84 6.76
C CYS A 579 3.40 19.28 5.86
N CYS A 580 3.66 19.86 4.69
CA CYS A 580 4.74 19.43 3.80
C CYS A 580 6.13 19.82 4.32
N ASP A 581 7.15 19.09 3.88
CA ASP A 581 8.55 19.39 4.23
C ASP A 581 9.05 20.65 3.51
N VAL A 582 8.51 20.90 2.31
CA VAL A 582 8.77 22.12 1.53
C VAL A 582 7.49 22.67 0.91
N ILE A 583 7.36 23.99 0.92
CA ILE A 583 6.29 24.74 0.26
C ILE A 583 6.88 25.54 -0.90
N ILE A 584 6.52 25.14 -2.13
CA ILE A 584 6.82 25.83 -3.37
C ILE A 584 5.57 26.62 -3.78
N ALA A 585 5.71 27.93 -3.93
CA ALA A 585 4.58 28.80 -4.29
C ALA A 585 4.95 29.76 -5.42
N THR A 586 4.01 29.99 -6.33
CA THR A 586 4.16 31.00 -7.39
C THR A 586 3.96 32.41 -6.85
N GLU A 587 4.56 33.44 -7.49
CA GLU A 587 4.42 34.85 -7.10
C GLU A 587 2.96 35.32 -6.96
N GLY A 588 2.06 34.80 -7.79
CA GLY A 588 0.63 35.14 -7.79
C GLY A 588 -0.21 34.39 -6.74
N SER A 589 0.41 33.59 -5.87
CA SER A 589 -0.31 32.77 -4.89
C SER A 589 -0.75 33.54 -3.66
N THR A 590 -1.82 33.06 -3.02
CA THR A 590 -2.29 33.48 -1.71
C THR A 590 -2.60 32.26 -0.85
N ILE A 591 -2.06 32.25 0.38
CA ILE A 591 -2.15 31.12 1.32
C ILE A 591 -2.73 31.65 2.63
N ALA A 592 -3.84 31.09 3.12
CA ALA A 592 -4.36 31.45 4.43
C ALA A 592 -5.19 30.33 5.07
N MET A 593 -5.14 30.20 6.40
CA MET A 593 -5.93 29.18 7.12
C MET A 593 -7.44 29.36 6.99
N GLY A 594 -7.92 30.56 6.63
CA GLY A 594 -9.34 30.81 6.35
C GLY A 594 -9.49 31.58 5.03
N GLY A 595 -10.41 31.15 4.18
CA GLY A 595 -10.77 31.89 2.98
C GLY A 595 -11.70 33.09 3.28
N PRO A 596 -11.98 33.96 2.30
CA PRO A 596 -12.75 35.19 2.51
C PRO A 596 -14.12 34.98 3.18
N ALA A 597 -14.86 33.95 2.77
CA ALA A 597 -16.17 33.65 3.34
C ALA A 597 -16.08 33.29 4.83
N MET A 598 -15.00 32.62 5.27
CA MET A 598 -14.78 32.29 6.67
C MET A 598 -14.47 33.54 7.49
N VAL A 599 -13.61 34.42 6.97
CA VAL A 599 -13.24 35.70 7.60
C VAL A 599 -14.46 36.61 7.77
N GLU A 600 -15.26 36.75 6.72
CA GLU A 600 -16.50 37.53 6.74
C GLU A 600 -17.50 36.96 7.75
N SER A 601 -17.73 35.64 7.70
CA SER A 601 -18.67 34.97 8.62
C SER A 601 -18.26 35.05 10.10
N GLY A 602 -16.96 35.20 10.37
CA GLY A 602 -16.40 35.43 11.69
C GLY A 602 -16.50 36.87 12.18
N GLY A 603 -17.03 37.79 11.37
CA GLY A 603 -17.14 39.21 11.70
C GLY A 603 -15.81 39.97 11.66
N LEU A 604 -14.79 39.42 10.98
CA LEU A 604 -13.44 39.99 10.93
C LEU A 604 -13.24 41.00 9.78
N GLY A 605 -14.28 41.26 9.00
CA GLY A 605 -14.29 42.17 7.85
C GLY A 605 -14.41 41.44 6.51
N VAL A 606 -14.44 42.23 5.43
CA VAL A 606 -14.54 41.73 4.06
C VAL A 606 -13.20 41.98 3.37
N TYR A 607 -12.61 40.91 2.86
CA TYR A 607 -11.33 40.95 2.15
C TYR A 607 -11.44 40.17 0.86
N THR A 608 -10.69 40.59 -0.15
CA THR A 608 -10.46 39.78 -1.34
C THR A 608 -9.52 38.60 -1.01
N PRO A 609 -9.56 37.50 -1.79
CA PRO A 609 -8.62 36.39 -1.63
C PRO A 609 -7.14 36.82 -1.62
N GLU A 610 -6.80 37.81 -2.45
CA GLU A 610 -5.44 38.32 -2.64
C GLU A 610 -4.93 39.18 -1.47
N GLU A 611 -5.82 39.67 -0.59
CA GLU A 611 -5.44 40.45 0.59
C GLU A 611 -5.14 39.58 1.83
N LEU A 612 -5.57 38.31 1.85
CA LEU A 612 -5.51 37.47 3.05
C LEU A 612 -4.12 36.94 3.37
N GLY A 613 -3.40 36.47 2.35
CA GLY A 613 -2.09 35.88 2.54
C GLY A 613 -1.20 35.93 1.30
N PRO A 614 -0.99 37.12 0.70
CA PRO A 614 -0.10 37.29 -0.45
C PRO A 614 1.34 36.86 -0.12
N MET A 615 2.12 36.55 -1.15
CA MET A 615 3.53 36.14 -1.01
C MET A 615 4.40 37.17 -0.29
N SER A 616 4.04 38.46 -0.32
CA SER A 616 4.69 39.51 0.47
C SER A 616 4.61 39.29 1.99
N PHE A 617 3.65 38.48 2.46
CA PHE A 617 3.55 38.07 3.86
C PHE A 617 4.20 36.70 4.06
N GLN A 618 3.91 35.76 3.15
CA GLN A 618 4.21 34.34 3.35
C GLN A 618 5.69 33.98 3.11
N VAL A 619 6.41 34.76 2.32
CA VAL A 619 7.86 34.55 2.13
C VAL A 619 8.66 35.07 3.33
N PRO A 620 8.45 36.32 3.81
CA PRO A 620 9.23 36.84 4.94
C PRO A 620 8.90 36.20 6.29
N ASN A 621 7.70 35.66 6.47
CA ASN A 621 7.32 34.95 7.71
C ASN A 621 7.70 33.46 7.69
N GLY A 622 8.32 32.98 6.61
CA GLY A 622 8.78 31.61 6.48
C GLY A 622 7.71 30.57 6.18
N VAL A 623 6.47 30.93 5.83
CA VAL A 623 5.49 29.93 5.38
C VAL A 623 5.86 29.35 4.02
N VAL A 624 6.41 30.16 3.12
CA VAL A 624 6.86 29.71 1.79
C VAL A 624 8.37 29.50 1.81
N ASP A 625 8.80 28.30 1.43
CA ASP A 625 10.22 27.94 1.38
C ASP A 625 10.86 28.36 0.06
N ILE A 626 10.15 28.16 -1.06
CA ILE A 626 10.64 28.45 -2.41
C ILE A 626 9.58 29.27 -3.14
N LEU A 627 9.91 30.53 -3.41
CA LEU A 627 9.12 31.39 -4.29
C LEU A 627 9.60 31.20 -5.74
N VAL A 628 8.69 30.87 -6.64
CA VAL A 628 8.93 30.72 -8.07
C VAL A 628 8.03 31.65 -8.87
N LYS A 629 8.38 31.92 -10.12
CA LYS A 629 7.62 32.81 -10.99
C LYS A 629 6.27 32.23 -11.40
N ASP A 630 6.27 30.97 -11.83
CA ASP A 630 5.11 30.32 -12.44
C ASP A 630 5.10 28.80 -12.20
N GLU A 631 4.04 28.13 -12.68
CA GLU A 631 3.83 26.68 -12.47
C GLU A 631 4.90 25.82 -13.14
N GLU A 632 5.50 26.27 -14.24
CA GLU A 632 6.56 25.53 -14.93
C GLU A 632 7.82 25.48 -14.07
N GLU A 633 8.22 26.62 -13.52
CA GLU A 633 9.33 26.70 -12.57
C GLU A 633 9.01 25.95 -11.27
N ALA A 634 7.76 25.95 -10.81
CA ALA A 634 7.33 25.19 -9.63
C ALA A 634 7.56 23.68 -9.80
N VAL A 635 7.26 23.14 -10.98
CA VAL A 635 7.49 21.72 -11.31
C VAL A 635 8.98 21.42 -11.34
N GLU A 636 9.81 22.28 -11.94
CA GLU A 636 11.26 22.08 -11.98
C GLU A 636 11.89 22.18 -10.58
N ALA A 637 11.41 23.09 -9.73
CA ALA A 637 11.80 23.16 -8.32
C ALA A 637 11.41 21.88 -7.55
N ALA A 638 10.20 21.34 -7.79
CA ALA A 638 9.75 20.09 -7.17
C ALA A 638 10.59 18.88 -7.60
N LYS A 639 10.91 18.77 -8.90
CA LYS A 639 11.83 17.74 -9.42
C LYS A 639 13.21 17.85 -8.80
N LYS A 640 13.76 19.07 -8.73
CA LYS A 640 15.09 19.32 -8.16
C LYS A 640 15.11 18.97 -6.67
N TYR A 641 14.11 19.42 -5.91
CA TYR A 641 13.95 19.10 -4.50
C TYR A 641 13.89 17.58 -4.27
N LEU A 642 13.01 16.86 -4.97
CA LEU A 642 12.91 15.40 -4.83
C LEU A 642 14.23 14.69 -5.14
N SER A 643 15.00 15.19 -6.11
CA SER A 643 16.26 14.54 -6.52
C SER A 643 17.24 14.32 -5.37
N TYR A 644 17.29 15.22 -4.36
CA TYR A 644 18.21 15.08 -3.23
C TYR A 644 17.88 13.88 -2.34
N PHE A 645 16.61 13.45 -2.33
CA PHE A 645 16.12 12.30 -1.58
C PHE A 645 16.17 10.99 -2.40
N GLN A 646 16.40 11.09 -3.71
CA GLN A 646 16.47 9.94 -4.62
C GLN A 646 17.87 9.33 -4.70
N GLY A 647 18.92 10.05 -4.28
CA GLY A 647 20.28 9.51 -4.18
C GLY A 647 21.30 10.27 -5.03
N PRO A 648 22.49 9.69 -5.28
CA PRO A 648 23.55 10.33 -6.06
C PRO A 648 23.22 10.38 -7.57
N ILE A 649 23.88 11.28 -8.30
CA ILE A 649 23.83 11.41 -9.76
C ILE A 649 25.24 11.18 -10.32
N ASP A 650 25.37 10.41 -11.40
CA ASP A 650 26.69 10.03 -11.94
C ASP A 650 27.37 11.17 -12.72
N GLU A 651 26.59 11.97 -13.45
CA GLU A 651 27.10 13.10 -14.24
C GLU A 651 27.07 14.40 -13.44
N TRP A 652 28.24 14.98 -13.22
CA TRP A 652 28.40 16.24 -12.50
C TRP A 652 29.64 17.00 -12.98
N GLU A 653 29.65 18.31 -12.73
CA GLU A 653 30.80 19.17 -13.00
C GLU A 653 31.07 20.06 -11.78
N ALA A 654 32.34 20.15 -11.37
CA ALA A 654 32.75 21.04 -10.28
C ALA A 654 33.08 22.45 -10.79
N ASN A 655 32.88 23.46 -9.94
CA ASN A 655 33.43 24.80 -10.17
C ASN A 655 34.95 24.85 -9.91
N ASP A 656 35.64 25.88 -10.41
CA ASP A 656 37.06 26.11 -10.11
C ASP A 656 37.26 26.51 -8.64
N GLN A 657 37.68 25.55 -7.82
CA GLN A 657 37.84 25.71 -6.37
C GLN A 657 38.86 26.79 -5.98
N ARG A 658 39.79 27.17 -6.87
CA ARG A 658 40.80 28.21 -6.57
C ARG A 658 40.17 29.57 -6.33
N LYS A 659 38.94 29.82 -6.81
CA LYS A 659 38.18 31.02 -6.52
C LYS A 659 37.94 31.21 -5.01
N LEU A 660 37.79 30.13 -4.24
CA LEU A 660 37.54 30.16 -2.79
C LEU A 660 38.62 30.94 -2.02
N ARG A 661 39.86 30.96 -2.53
CA ARG A 661 40.98 31.71 -1.95
C ARG A 661 40.80 33.23 -1.97
N HIS A 662 39.85 33.74 -2.77
CA HIS A 662 39.68 35.17 -3.04
C HIS A 662 38.30 35.73 -2.68
N ILE A 663 37.31 34.86 -2.41
CA ILE A 663 35.94 35.32 -2.07
C ILE A 663 35.95 36.04 -0.72
N VAL A 664 36.63 35.47 0.29
CA VAL A 664 36.71 36.06 1.63
C VAL A 664 37.83 37.12 1.64
N PRO A 665 37.52 38.40 1.92
CA PRO A 665 38.52 39.46 1.94
C PRO A 665 39.49 39.30 3.11
N GLU A 666 40.78 39.59 2.88
CA GLU A 666 41.79 39.65 3.95
C GLU A 666 41.46 40.70 5.01
N ASN A 667 40.81 41.80 4.62
CA ASN A 667 40.26 42.76 5.57
C ASN A 667 39.04 42.16 6.26
N ARG A 668 39.23 41.70 7.50
CA ARG A 668 38.21 41.07 8.37
C ARG A 668 36.93 41.88 8.58
N MET A 669 36.93 43.18 8.35
CA MET A 669 35.75 44.04 8.46
C MET A 669 34.91 44.11 7.18
N ARG A 670 35.44 43.65 6.04
CA ARG A 670 34.75 43.73 4.75
C ARG A 670 33.82 42.52 4.56
N LEU A 671 32.58 42.78 4.15
CA LEU A 671 31.59 41.75 3.84
C LEU A 671 31.90 41.03 2.51
N TYR A 672 31.34 39.83 2.35
CA TYR A 672 31.32 39.02 1.14
C TYR A 672 30.02 38.22 1.09
N ASP A 673 29.68 37.66 -0.07
CA ASP A 673 28.51 36.80 -0.21
C ASP A 673 28.86 35.34 0.07
N MET A 674 28.28 34.77 1.13
CA MET A 674 28.45 33.35 1.47
C MET A 674 27.87 32.42 0.39
N ARG A 675 26.91 32.89 -0.42
CA ARG A 675 26.36 32.10 -1.53
C ARG A 675 27.41 31.82 -2.60
N GLU A 676 28.32 32.75 -2.87
CA GLU A 676 29.44 32.50 -3.79
C GLU A 676 30.36 31.38 -3.30
N VAL A 677 30.55 31.26 -1.98
CA VAL A 677 31.30 30.15 -1.36
C VAL A 677 30.57 28.82 -1.56
N ILE A 678 29.27 28.79 -1.25
CA ILE A 678 28.42 27.60 -1.41
C ILE A 678 28.40 27.14 -2.86
N ASP A 679 28.12 28.04 -3.81
CA ASP A 679 28.05 27.74 -5.24
C ASP A 679 29.40 27.26 -5.79
N THR A 680 30.51 27.82 -5.30
CA THR A 680 31.85 27.40 -5.72
C THR A 680 32.19 26.01 -5.20
N ILE A 681 31.78 25.63 -3.99
CA ILE A 681 32.03 24.28 -3.43
C ILE A 681 31.15 23.23 -4.10
N ALA A 682 29.88 23.57 -4.36
CA ALA A 682 28.89 22.68 -4.94
C ALA A 682 29.20 22.28 -6.39
N ASP A 683 28.59 21.18 -6.83
CA ASP A 683 28.47 20.87 -8.26
C ASP A 683 27.68 21.98 -8.96
N LYS A 684 28.04 22.29 -10.21
CA LYS A 684 27.33 23.30 -11.01
C LYS A 684 25.84 22.99 -11.08
N ASP A 685 25.04 24.06 -10.98
CA ASP A 685 23.57 24.02 -11.02
C ASP A 685 22.90 23.12 -9.96
N SER A 686 23.63 22.65 -8.95
CA SER A 686 23.10 21.72 -7.94
C SER A 686 22.51 22.40 -6.71
N VAL A 687 22.74 23.70 -6.50
CA VAL A 687 22.26 24.42 -5.30
C VAL A 687 20.76 24.72 -5.41
N LEU A 688 20.01 24.43 -4.35
CA LEU A 688 18.62 24.82 -4.15
C LEU A 688 18.48 25.42 -2.74
N GLU A 689 18.41 26.75 -2.65
CA GLU A 689 18.25 27.46 -1.39
C GLU A 689 16.81 27.32 -0.86
N ILE A 690 16.70 26.96 0.42
CA ILE A 690 15.43 26.74 1.12
C ILE A 690 15.16 27.92 2.05
N ARG A 691 13.94 28.45 2.01
CA ARG A 691 13.44 29.52 2.89
C ARG A 691 14.30 30.79 2.82
N LYS A 692 14.75 31.16 1.61
CA LYS A 692 15.68 32.29 1.36
C LYS A 692 15.23 33.61 1.98
N GLY A 693 13.92 33.87 2.04
CA GLY A 693 13.34 35.12 2.54
C GLY A 693 13.10 35.21 4.06
N PHE A 694 13.28 34.13 4.81
CA PHE A 694 13.07 34.06 6.27
C PHE A 694 14.36 33.61 6.97
N GLY A 695 14.55 34.02 8.22
CA GLY A 695 15.73 33.66 9.02
C GLY A 695 17.03 33.95 8.28
N VAL A 696 17.09 35.10 7.58
CA VAL A 696 18.11 35.39 6.55
C VAL A 696 19.56 35.40 7.06
N GLY A 697 19.75 35.43 8.37
CA GLY A 697 21.06 35.26 9.04
C GLY A 697 21.65 33.86 8.89
N VAL A 698 20.82 32.84 8.66
CA VAL A 698 21.22 31.46 8.40
C VAL A 698 20.71 31.04 7.03
N ILE A 699 21.65 30.74 6.14
CA ILE A 699 21.38 30.16 4.82
C ILE A 699 21.19 28.66 5.00
N THR A 700 20.13 28.13 4.39
CA THR A 700 19.86 26.69 4.32
C THR A 700 19.67 26.31 2.86
N ALA A 701 20.35 25.29 2.38
CA ALA A 701 20.25 24.87 0.98
C ALA A 701 20.53 23.38 0.84
N PHE A 702 19.94 22.76 -0.18
CA PHE A 702 20.45 21.48 -0.69
C PHE A 702 21.47 21.73 -1.80
N MET A 703 22.50 20.90 -1.88
CA MET A 703 23.49 20.92 -2.94
C MET A 703 23.98 19.50 -3.27
N ARG A 704 24.87 19.38 -4.25
CA ARG A 704 25.63 18.14 -4.48
C ARG A 704 27.12 18.38 -4.47
N VAL A 705 27.87 17.36 -4.05
CA VAL A 705 29.32 17.28 -4.18
C VAL A 705 29.66 15.92 -4.76
N GLU A 706 30.21 15.92 -5.98
CA GLU A 706 30.46 14.71 -6.77
C GLU A 706 29.21 13.85 -6.95
N GLY A 707 28.10 14.52 -7.26
CA GLY A 707 26.80 13.88 -7.45
C GLY A 707 26.07 13.53 -6.16
N LYS A 708 26.73 13.50 -4.99
CA LYS A 708 26.13 13.10 -3.71
C LYS A 708 25.34 14.24 -3.07
N PRO A 709 24.08 14.02 -2.64
CA PRO A 709 23.27 15.07 -2.03
C PRO A 709 23.77 15.45 -0.64
N MET A 710 23.71 16.75 -0.32
CA MET A 710 24.04 17.30 0.99
C MET A 710 23.13 18.48 1.33
N GLY A 711 22.85 18.65 2.62
CA GLY A 711 22.28 19.88 3.18
C GLY A 711 23.40 20.83 3.60
N VAL A 712 23.21 22.13 3.43
CA VAL A 712 24.14 23.19 3.84
C VAL A 712 23.46 24.09 4.84
N ILE A 713 24.14 24.38 5.95
CA ILE A 713 23.83 25.51 6.81
C ILE A 713 25.01 26.48 6.80
N ALA A 714 24.75 27.77 6.63
CA ALA A 714 25.81 28.78 6.60
C ALA A 714 25.38 30.11 7.22
N ASN A 715 26.30 30.82 7.87
CA ASN A 715 26.01 32.18 8.34
C ASN A 715 26.03 33.16 7.16
N ASN A 716 25.13 34.15 7.16
CA ASN A 716 25.09 35.23 6.18
C ASN A 716 25.72 36.51 6.74
N PRO A 717 26.96 36.88 6.35
CA PRO A 717 27.61 38.08 6.88
C PRO A 717 26.86 39.39 6.56
N HIS A 718 26.02 39.41 5.53
CA HIS A 718 25.21 40.58 5.18
C HIS A 718 24.06 40.85 6.17
N HIS A 719 23.70 39.89 7.03
CA HIS A 719 22.69 40.05 8.07
C HIS A 719 23.35 40.05 9.44
N ILE A 720 23.33 41.22 10.11
CA ILE A 720 23.86 41.39 11.48
C ILE A 720 25.29 40.79 11.63
N ALA A 721 26.12 40.98 10.60
CA ALA A 721 27.49 40.46 10.53
C ALA A 721 27.63 38.92 10.68
N GLY A 722 26.57 38.15 10.41
CA GLY A 722 26.53 36.69 10.53
C GLY A 722 26.03 36.18 11.89
N ALA A 723 25.58 37.06 12.78
CA ALA A 723 25.01 36.66 14.06
C ALA A 723 23.71 35.85 13.88
N ILE A 724 23.45 34.93 14.81
CA ILE A 724 22.25 34.09 14.80
C ILE A 724 21.17 34.72 15.68
N ASP A 725 20.06 35.11 15.09
CA ASP A 725 18.84 35.60 15.76
C ASP A 725 17.78 34.49 15.89
N SER A 726 16.60 34.80 16.44
CA SER A 726 15.53 33.81 16.65
C SER A 726 15.12 33.11 15.36
N ASP A 727 14.84 33.87 14.30
CA ASP A 727 14.37 33.32 13.02
C ASP A 727 15.48 32.49 12.33
N GLY A 728 16.73 32.96 12.38
CA GLY A 728 17.88 32.20 11.87
C GLY A 728 18.08 30.89 12.63
N ALA A 729 17.90 30.90 13.96
CA ALA A 729 18.00 29.71 14.80
C ALA A 729 16.89 28.69 14.50
N ASP A 730 15.64 29.14 14.37
CA ASP A 730 14.50 28.29 14.02
C ASP A 730 14.68 27.64 12.64
N LYS A 731 15.01 28.46 11.64
CA LYS A 731 15.28 27.98 10.28
C LYS A 731 16.41 26.96 10.25
N GLY A 732 17.53 27.24 10.93
CA GLY A 732 18.66 26.33 11.02
C GLY A 732 18.28 25.01 11.69
N ALA A 733 17.58 25.06 12.83
CA ALA A 733 17.16 23.88 13.57
C ALA A 733 16.20 22.98 12.77
N ARG A 734 15.20 23.57 12.12
CA ARG A 734 14.25 22.83 11.26
C ARG A 734 14.97 22.14 10.10
N PHE A 735 15.86 22.85 9.41
CA PHE A 735 16.57 22.30 8.26
C PHE A 735 17.54 21.17 8.64
N VAL A 736 18.21 21.30 9.80
CA VAL A 736 19.04 20.22 10.37
C VAL A 736 18.17 18.99 10.66
N GLN A 737 16.99 19.15 11.25
CA GLN A 737 16.06 18.04 11.50
C GLN A 737 15.57 17.39 10.20
N LEU A 738 15.26 18.18 9.17
CA LEU A 738 14.86 17.69 7.85
C LEU A 738 15.96 16.81 7.22
N CYS A 739 17.20 17.29 7.22
CA CYS A 739 18.33 16.54 6.69
C CYS A 739 18.53 15.22 7.45
N ASP A 740 18.47 15.27 8.77
CA ASP A 740 18.68 14.11 9.64
C ASP A 740 17.56 13.06 9.49
N ALA A 741 16.31 13.50 9.32
CA ALA A 741 15.16 12.63 9.10
C ALA A 741 15.35 11.71 7.89
N PHE A 742 15.97 12.22 6.82
CA PHE A 742 16.16 11.53 5.55
C PHE A 742 17.62 11.15 5.24
N ASP A 743 18.50 11.16 6.25
CA ASP A 743 19.91 10.78 6.12
C ASP A 743 20.71 11.58 5.08
N ILE A 744 20.38 12.86 4.90
CA ILE A 744 21.14 13.76 4.03
C ILE A 744 22.30 14.37 4.84
N PRO A 745 23.57 14.08 4.50
CA PRO A 745 24.73 14.65 5.17
C PRO A 745 24.71 16.17 5.22
N ILE A 746 25.17 16.76 6.32
CA ILE A 746 25.11 18.21 6.54
C ILE A 746 26.50 18.83 6.43
N PHE A 747 26.62 19.94 5.71
CA PHE A 747 27.81 20.79 5.66
C PHE A 747 27.53 22.12 6.37
N SER A 748 28.34 22.44 7.37
CA SER A 748 28.22 23.67 8.15
C SER A 748 29.36 24.64 7.83
N LEU A 749 29.02 25.78 7.23
CA LEU A 749 29.93 26.85 6.84
C LEU A 749 29.80 28.03 7.83
N MET A 750 30.85 28.26 8.61
CA MET A 750 30.78 29.15 9.76
C MET A 750 31.50 30.47 9.55
N ASP A 751 30.76 31.57 9.67
CA ASP A 751 31.24 32.94 9.80
C ASP A 751 30.33 33.68 10.79
N CYS A 752 30.41 33.26 12.05
CA CYS A 752 29.49 33.63 13.11
C CYS A 752 30.21 34.39 14.24
N PRO A 753 29.81 35.64 14.54
CA PRO A 753 30.30 36.38 15.69
C PRO A 753 29.61 35.98 17.01
N GLY A 754 28.67 35.05 16.98
CA GLY A 754 27.90 34.59 18.13
C GLY A 754 26.39 34.62 17.89
N MET A 755 25.63 34.28 18.94
CA MET A 755 24.21 34.59 18.98
C MET A 755 24.03 36.11 19.05
N MET A 756 22.93 36.62 18.50
CA MET A 756 22.57 38.02 18.68
C MET A 756 22.33 38.31 20.17
N VAL A 757 22.56 39.53 20.62
CA VAL A 757 22.41 39.91 22.03
C VAL A 757 21.78 41.29 22.16
N GLY A 758 21.05 41.52 23.24
CA GLY A 758 20.47 42.82 23.57
C GLY A 758 19.00 42.71 24.00
N PRO A 759 18.50 43.63 24.84
CA PRO A 759 17.15 43.51 25.41
C PRO A 759 16.03 43.30 24.39
N ASP A 760 16.15 43.93 23.21
CA ASP A 760 15.13 43.84 22.16
C ASP A 760 14.99 42.42 21.60
N VAL A 761 16.11 41.76 21.30
CA VAL A 761 16.08 40.36 20.82
C VAL A 761 15.78 39.37 21.95
N GLU A 762 16.19 39.66 23.18
CA GLU A 762 15.82 38.82 24.33
C GLU A 762 14.29 38.81 24.56
N SER A 763 13.61 39.92 24.24
CA SER A 763 12.14 40.01 24.35
C SER A 763 11.39 39.11 23.38
N THR A 764 12.05 38.61 22.32
CA THR A 764 11.49 37.67 21.33
C THR A 764 11.77 36.20 21.70
N ALA A 765 12.05 35.93 22.98
CA ALA A 765 12.38 34.60 23.49
C ALA A 765 13.62 33.96 22.85
N LEU A 766 14.61 34.77 22.46
CA LEU A 766 15.86 34.35 21.80
C LEU A 766 16.51 33.13 22.45
N VAL A 767 16.56 33.10 23.80
CA VAL A 767 17.09 31.96 24.57
C VAL A 767 16.50 30.62 24.14
N ARG A 768 15.19 30.53 23.89
CA ARG A 768 14.53 29.29 23.49
C ARG A 768 14.81 28.95 22.03
N HIS A 769 14.75 29.94 21.14
CA HIS A 769 15.01 29.76 19.71
C HIS A 769 16.45 29.30 19.46
N CYS A 770 17.45 29.98 20.02
CA CYS A 770 18.85 29.61 19.89
C CYS A 770 19.15 28.18 20.38
N VAL A 771 18.53 27.75 21.47
CA VAL A 771 18.73 26.39 22.03
C VAL A 771 18.16 25.29 21.12
N ARG A 772 17.23 25.60 20.20
CA ARG A 772 16.73 24.61 19.22
C ARG A 772 17.87 24.08 18.34
N MET A 773 18.81 24.93 17.90
CA MET A 773 19.96 24.50 17.11
C MET A 773 20.87 23.54 17.89
N PHE A 774 21.09 23.79 19.19
CA PHE A 774 21.85 22.88 20.04
C PHE A 774 21.17 21.51 20.14
N ASN A 775 19.86 21.48 20.41
CA ASN A 775 19.12 20.23 20.53
C ASN A 775 19.05 19.46 19.20
N ALA A 776 18.80 20.15 18.09
CA ALA A 776 18.76 19.54 16.77
C ALA A 776 20.13 18.95 16.39
N GLY A 777 21.20 19.74 16.56
CA GLY A 777 22.55 19.31 16.19
C GLY A 777 23.14 18.22 17.09
N ALA A 778 22.98 18.32 18.41
CA ALA A 778 23.57 17.35 19.35
C ALA A 778 22.94 15.96 19.27
N ASN A 779 21.74 15.84 18.68
CA ASN A 779 21.01 14.58 18.53
C ASN A 779 21.03 14.06 17.08
N LEU A 780 21.88 14.62 16.22
CA LEU A 780 22.08 14.12 14.86
C LEU A 780 22.65 12.69 14.88
N THR A 781 22.18 11.87 13.96
CA THR A 781 22.85 10.60 13.64
C THR A 781 23.41 10.57 12.22
N THR A 782 23.07 11.58 11.42
CA THR A 782 23.57 11.79 10.08
C THR A 782 24.90 12.57 10.15
N PRO A 783 25.90 12.26 9.31
CA PRO A 783 27.20 12.91 9.39
C PRO A 783 27.12 14.41 9.11
N MET A 784 27.86 15.19 9.91
CA MET A 784 28.04 16.62 9.74
C MET A 784 29.51 16.93 9.43
N PHE A 785 29.77 17.89 8.55
CA PHE A 785 31.11 18.34 8.16
C PHE A 785 31.23 19.82 8.45
N LEU A 786 32.32 20.24 9.11
CA LEU A 786 32.42 21.58 9.66
C LEU A 786 33.57 22.35 9.01
N THR A 787 33.31 23.57 8.53
CA THR A 787 34.33 24.46 7.99
C THR A 787 34.13 25.88 8.51
N VAL A 788 35.13 26.39 9.23
CA VAL A 788 35.17 27.79 9.65
C VAL A 788 35.78 28.64 8.54
N VAL A 789 34.98 29.51 7.96
CA VAL A 789 35.35 30.39 6.85
C VAL A 789 36.07 31.64 7.37
N ARG A 790 35.54 32.25 8.44
CA ARG A 790 36.13 33.45 9.05
C ARG A 790 35.85 33.56 10.56
N LYS A 791 34.73 34.11 11.01
CA LYS A 791 34.50 34.29 12.45
C LYS A 791 33.96 33.01 13.09
N ALA A 792 34.53 32.62 14.23
CA ALA A 792 34.06 31.52 15.05
C ALA A 792 34.03 31.93 16.53
N TYR A 793 32.98 32.67 16.92
CA TYR A 793 32.88 33.24 18.26
C TYR A 793 31.74 32.67 19.10
N GLY A 794 32.07 32.36 20.36
CA GLY A 794 31.10 32.06 21.42
C GLY A 794 30.12 30.93 21.11
N LEU A 795 28.92 31.01 21.70
CA LEU A 795 27.90 29.97 21.60
C LEU A 795 27.25 29.88 20.20
N GLY A 796 27.34 30.95 19.39
CA GLY A 796 26.78 30.95 18.04
C GLY A 796 27.49 29.95 17.12
N VAL A 797 28.83 29.94 17.13
CA VAL A 797 29.58 28.94 16.35
C VAL A 797 29.40 27.53 16.92
N GLN A 798 29.28 27.36 18.24
CA GLN A 798 28.98 26.05 18.83
C GLN A 798 27.63 25.52 18.36
N ALA A 799 26.60 26.37 18.25
CA ALA A 799 25.32 25.96 17.66
C ALA A 799 25.45 25.53 16.19
N MET A 800 26.27 26.22 15.40
CA MET A 800 26.55 25.84 14.01
C MET A 800 27.30 24.50 13.89
N CYS A 801 28.09 24.12 14.90
CA CYS A 801 28.74 22.81 14.99
C CYS A 801 27.80 21.70 15.51
N GLY A 802 26.55 22.01 15.84
CA GLY A 802 25.66 21.06 16.51
C GLY A 802 25.96 20.83 17.99
N ALA A 803 26.32 21.91 18.70
CA ALA A 803 26.70 22.02 20.11
C ALA A 803 28.20 21.85 20.43
N SER A 804 28.98 21.19 19.58
CA SER A 804 30.42 20.98 19.81
C SER A 804 31.15 20.70 18.50
N SER A 805 32.42 21.13 18.36
CA SER A 805 33.23 20.79 17.19
C SER A 805 33.47 19.27 17.05
N PHE A 806 33.29 18.50 18.11
CA PHE A 806 33.38 17.04 18.09
C PHE A 806 32.18 16.33 17.41
N MET A 807 31.10 17.05 17.09
CA MET A 807 29.99 16.47 16.34
C MET A 807 30.31 16.28 14.86
N GLY A 808 31.23 17.11 14.33
CA GLY A 808 31.66 17.00 12.95
C GLY A 808 32.51 15.75 12.73
N PHE A 809 32.35 15.10 11.58
CA PHE A 809 33.31 14.09 11.10
C PHE A 809 34.71 14.70 10.94
N PHE A 810 34.76 15.96 10.51
CA PHE A 810 35.92 16.83 10.62
C PHE A 810 35.48 18.24 10.99
N SER A 811 36.40 19.02 11.55
CA SER A 811 36.30 20.45 11.82
C SER A 811 37.54 21.18 11.35
N VAL A 812 37.51 21.69 10.12
CA VAL A 812 38.64 22.43 9.52
C VAL A 812 38.36 23.93 9.49
N ALA A 813 39.41 24.72 9.27
CA ALA A 813 39.30 26.17 9.14
C ALA A 813 40.06 26.70 7.92
N TRP A 814 39.60 27.81 7.36
CA TRP A 814 40.35 28.57 6.36
C TRP A 814 41.40 29.47 7.03
N PRO A 815 42.43 29.94 6.30
CA PRO A 815 43.47 30.81 6.89
C PRO A 815 42.92 32.15 7.40
N THR A 816 41.78 32.59 6.85
CA THR A 816 41.03 33.78 7.27
C THR A 816 40.29 33.60 8.59
N ALA A 817 40.25 32.39 9.15
CA ALA A 817 39.48 32.13 10.35
C ALA A 817 40.09 32.73 11.62
N GLU A 818 39.22 33.18 12.52
CA GLU A 818 39.55 33.75 13.82
C GLU A 818 38.62 33.22 14.91
N PHE A 819 39.21 32.81 16.04
CA PHE A 819 38.54 32.11 17.14
C PHE A 819 38.57 32.91 18.43
N ALA A 820 37.43 33.03 19.11
CA ALA A 820 37.34 33.70 20.40
C ALA A 820 36.09 33.28 21.18
N GLY A 821 36.11 33.40 22.51
CA GLY A 821 34.90 33.14 23.32
C GLY A 821 33.83 34.24 23.19
N MET A 822 34.22 35.45 22.81
CA MET A 822 33.36 36.62 22.57
C MET A 822 34.14 37.64 21.72
N ALA A 823 33.54 38.80 21.42
CA ALA A 823 34.24 39.90 20.78
C ALA A 823 35.55 40.25 21.51
N ILE A 824 36.66 40.23 20.78
CA ILE A 824 38.03 40.30 21.34
C ILE A 824 38.26 41.59 22.12
N GLU A 825 37.76 42.72 21.61
CA GLU A 825 37.82 44.02 22.27
C GLU A 825 37.15 44.00 23.65
N GLY A 826 36.01 43.31 23.76
CA GLY A 826 35.26 43.12 25.00
C GLY A 826 35.99 42.19 25.97
N ALA A 827 36.54 41.09 25.46
CA ALA A 827 37.32 40.13 26.24
C ALA A 827 38.54 40.80 26.89
N VAL A 828 39.29 41.64 26.16
CA VAL A 828 40.45 42.37 26.70
C VAL A 828 40.01 43.37 27.78
N LYS A 829 38.92 44.13 27.54
CA LYS A 829 38.39 45.09 28.55
C LYS A 829 37.98 44.40 29.84
N LEU A 830 37.32 43.24 29.77
CA LEU A 830 36.85 42.51 30.93
C LEU A 830 38.00 41.77 31.64
N GLY A 831 38.84 41.07 30.88
CA GLY A 831 39.91 40.24 31.41
C GLY A 831 41.05 41.03 32.05
N TYR A 832 41.34 42.24 31.53
CA TYR A 832 42.42 43.10 32.03
C TYR A 832 41.92 44.40 32.65
N ARG A 833 40.67 44.41 33.15
CA ARG A 833 40.04 45.61 33.69
C ARG A 833 40.89 46.26 34.78
N LYS A 834 41.39 45.47 35.73
CA LYS A 834 42.16 45.97 36.88
C LYS A 834 43.49 46.58 36.44
N GLU A 835 44.17 45.94 35.50
CA GLU A 835 45.44 46.39 34.94
C GLU A 835 45.27 47.68 34.14
N LEU A 836 44.20 47.78 33.33
CA LEU A 836 43.91 48.99 32.56
C LEU A 836 43.46 50.15 33.46
N GLU A 837 42.64 49.89 34.49
CA GLU A 837 42.23 50.89 35.48
C GLU A 837 43.41 51.43 36.30
N ALA A 838 44.45 50.61 36.52
CA ALA A 838 45.66 51.01 37.24
C ALA A 838 46.57 51.99 36.47
N ILE A 839 46.40 52.14 35.15
CA ILE A 839 47.14 53.10 34.33
C ILE A 839 46.41 54.45 34.39
N GLU A 840 47.01 55.48 34.99
CA GLU A 840 46.36 56.79 35.19
C GLU A 840 46.24 57.62 33.89
N ASP A 841 47.26 57.58 33.03
CA ASP A 841 47.28 58.32 31.76
C ASP A 841 46.34 57.65 30.73
N PRO A 842 45.29 58.36 30.24
CA PRO A 842 44.39 57.84 29.23
C PRO A 842 45.08 57.42 27.92
N ALA A 843 46.16 58.11 27.50
CA ALA A 843 46.88 57.80 26.27
C ALA A 843 47.69 56.50 26.42
N GLU A 844 48.37 56.33 27.55
CA GLU A 844 49.09 55.10 27.89
C GLU A 844 48.12 53.92 28.05
N ARG A 845 46.98 54.13 28.71
CA ARG A 845 45.94 53.10 28.85
C ARG A 845 45.40 52.66 27.50
N LEU A 846 45.16 53.60 26.58
CA LEU A 846 44.69 53.29 25.23
C LEU A 846 45.75 52.51 24.44
N ALA A 847 47.03 52.90 24.53
CA ALA A 847 48.12 52.20 23.86
C ALA A 847 48.27 50.76 24.37
N GLU A 848 48.21 50.55 25.69
CA GLU A 848 48.28 49.21 26.29
C GLU A 848 47.04 48.36 25.95
N TYR A 849 45.85 48.98 25.95
CA TYR A 849 44.63 48.33 25.49
C TYR A 849 44.76 47.85 24.04
N GLN A 850 45.19 48.73 23.13
CA GLN A 850 45.37 48.40 21.72
C GLN A 850 46.42 47.29 21.54
N ARG A 851 47.56 47.36 22.24
CA ARG A 851 48.59 46.32 22.20
C ARG A 851 48.04 44.95 22.59
N ARG A 852 47.22 44.88 23.66
CA ARG A 852 46.58 43.64 24.11
C ARG A 852 45.54 43.13 23.11
N VAL A 853 44.77 44.03 22.50
CA VAL A 853 43.82 43.69 21.43
C VAL A 853 44.56 43.11 20.22
N ASP A 854 45.65 43.75 19.79
CA ASP A 854 46.46 43.28 18.65
C ASP A 854 47.07 41.89 18.93
N THR A 855 47.59 41.68 20.15
CA THR A 855 48.07 40.35 20.57
C THR A 855 46.95 39.31 20.61
N ALA A 856 45.78 39.67 21.13
CA ALA A 856 44.63 38.75 21.18
C ALA A 856 44.15 38.39 19.77
N TYR A 857 44.16 39.33 18.83
CA TYR A 857 43.87 39.07 17.42
C TYR A 857 44.90 38.15 16.78
N GLU A 858 46.19 38.37 17.04
CA GLU A 858 47.24 37.48 16.53
C GLU A 858 47.04 36.06 17.03
N ASN A 859 46.77 35.86 18.32
CA ASN A 859 46.50 34.55 18.91
C ASN A 859 45.21 33.91 18.38
N ALA A 860 44.21 34.70 18.01
CA ALA A 860 42.92 34.23 17.52
C ALA A 860 42.97 33.69 16.08
N LYS A 861 43.97 34.09 15.27
CA LYS A 861 44.14 33.58 13.90
C LYS A 861 44.20 32.06 13.91
N ALA A 862 43.53 31.42 12.95
CA ALA A 862 43.42 29.96 12.86
C ALA A 862 44.76 29.23 12.99
N VAL A 863 45.80 29.72 12.29
CA VAL A 863 47.16 29.15 12.30
C VAL A 863 47.84 29.16 13.67
N ASN A 864 47.45 30.09 14.55
CA ASN A 864 47.99 30.19 15.90
C ASN A 864 47.06 29.49 16.91
N ALA A 865 45.75 29.64 16.76
CA ALA A 865 44.75 29.04 17.62
C ALA A 865 44.73 27.51 17.53
N SER A 866 45.02 26.94 16.35
CA SER A 866 45.04 25.48 16.12
C SER A 866 46.08 24.75 16.99
N ALA A 867 47.16 25.42 17.41
CA ALA A 867 48.15 24.85 18.32
C ALA A 867 47.57 24.42 19.68
N GLY A 868 46.44 25.00 20.09
CA GLY A 868 45.71 24.64 21.29
C GLY A 868 44.80 23.40 21.15
N TYR A 869 44.70 22.82 19.95
CA TYR A 869 43.70 21.82 19.56
C TYR A 869 42.25 22.35 19.65
N GLY A 870 41.33 21.82 18.84
CA GLY A 870 39.92 22.26 18.78
C GLY A 870 39.35 22.41 17.37
N ILE A 871 40.24 22.45 16.38
CA ILE A 871 39.99 22.20 14.95
C ILE A 871 41.03 21.20 14.46
N ASP A 872 40.71 20.43 13.43
CA ASP A 872 41.55 19.34 12.91
C ASP A 872 42.68 19.85 12.02
N ASP A 873 42.43 20.91 11.23
CA ASP A 873 43.44 21.52 10.36
C ASP A 873 43.07 22.96 9.95
N VAL A 874 44.06 23.72 9.48
CA VAL A 874 43.90 24.97 8.76
C VAL A 874 44.27 24.72 7.29
N ILE A 875 43.25 24.63 6.43
CA ILE A 875 43.39 24.12 5.06
C ILE A 875 43.44 25.24 4.01
N ASP A 876 43.94 24.95 2.81
CA ASP A 876 43.68 25.81 1.65
C ASP A 876 42.16 25.82 1.36
N PRO A 877 41.51 26.98 1.20
CA PRO A 877 40.10 27.05 0.84
C PRO A 877 39.73 26.17 -0.37
N ALA A 878 40.63 26.03 -1.34
CA ALA A 878 40.42 25.20 -2.53
C ALA A 878 40.32 23.69 -2.22
N ASP A 879 40.83 23.23 -1.08
CA ASP A 879 40.81 21.82 -0.68
C ASP A 879 39.52 21.44 0.05
N THR A 880 38.66 22.40 0.41
CA THR A 880 37.40 22.17 1.15
C THR A 880 36.56 21.05 0.54
N ARG A 881 36.42 21.07 -0.79
CA ARG A 881 35.66 20.06 -1.52
C ARG A 881 36.26 18.65 -1.40
N SER A 882 37.59 18.55 -1.41
CA SER A 882 38.28 17.25 -1.28
C SER A 882 38.10 16.65 0.12
N TRP A 883 38.06 17.49 1.16
CA TRP A 883 37.74 17.08 2.53
C TRP A 883 36.31 16.53 2.64
N LEU A 884 35.34 17.21 2.01
CA LEU A 884 33.96 16.73 1.95
C LEU A 884 33.87 15.37 1.27
N VAL A 885 34.52 15.20 0.11
CA VAL A 885 34.55 13.93 -0.63
C VAL A 885 35.18 12.81 0.21
N MET A 886 36.30 13.09 0.88
CA MET A 886 36.95 12.14 1.79
C MET A 886 36.01 11.71 2.91
N GLY A 887 35.34 12.66 3.56
CA GLY A 887 34.36 12.39 4.61
C GLY A 887 33.16 11.57 4.12
N LEU A 888 32.56 11.96 3.00
CA LEU A 888 31.45 11.26 2.37
C LEU A 888 31.81 9.84 1.90
N ASN A 889 33.07 9.57 1.57
CA ASN A 889 33.56 8.24 1.22
C ASN A 889 33.90 7.38 2.45
N SER A 890 34.06 8.00 3.62
CA SER A 890 34.47 7.31 4.84
C SER A 890 33.29 6.93 5.75
N VAL A 891 32.09 7.47 5.48
CA VAL A 891 30.87 7.12 6.23
C VAL A 891 30.27 5.81 5.70
N PRO A 892 29.78 4.92 6.59
CA PRO A 892 29.15 3.68 6.17
C PRO A 892 27.83 3.93 5.41
N PRO A 893 27.39 2.98 4.57
CA PRO A 893 26.09 3.08 3.92
C PRO A 893 24.94 3.17 4.93
N THR A 894 23.96 4.03 4.63
CA THR A 894 22.73 4.15 5.44
C THR A 894 21.89 2.87 5.34
N PRO A 895 21.54 2.22 6.46
CA PRO A 895 20.68 1.04 6.45
C PRO A 895 19.24 1.42 6.07
N GLU A 896 18.49 0.48 5.48
CA GLU A 896 17.07 0.71 5.21
C GLU A 896 16.29 0.85 6.53
N ARG A 897 15.50 1.92 6.65
CA ARG A 897 14.71 2.20 7.84
C ARG A 897 13.40 1.42 7.85
N THR A 898 13.10 0.79 8.98
CA THR A 898 11.79 0.17 9.24
C THR A 898 10.86 1.05 10.08
N THR A 899 11.39 2.11 10.70
CA THR A 899 10.64 3.09 11.49
C THR A 899 11.14 4.51 11.22
N LYS A 900 10.30 5.52 11.51
CA LYS A 900 10.70 6.93 11.38
C LYS A 900 11.80 7.29 12.38
N LYS A 901 12.68 8.22 12.00
CA LYS A 901 13.66 8.81 12.94
C LYS A 901 13.01 9.71 13.97
N TYR A 902 12.08 10.51 13.49
CA TYR A 902 11.30 11.46 14.26
C TYR A 902 9.82 11.15 14.07
N PRO A 903 8.97 11.40 15.07
CA PRO A 903 7.52 11.25 14.91
C PRO A 903 6.98 12.07 13.73
N TYR A 904 7.54 13.26 13.52
CA TYR A 904 7.30 14.19 12.41
C TYR A 904 8.50 15.15 12.28
N ILE A 905 8.60 15.85 11.15
CA ILE A 905 9.49 17.00 10.95
C ILE A 905 8.72 18.24 11.41
N ASP A 906 9.28 19.00 12.34
CA ASP A 906 8.63 20.21 12.86
C ASP A 906 8.36 21.19 11.71
N PRO A 907 7.10 21.65 11.49
CA PRO A 907 6.81 22.64 10.46
C PRO A 907 7.52 23.99 10.66
N TRP A 908 8.06 24.27 11.86
CA TRP A 908 8.62 25.58 12.19
C TRP A 908 10.14 25.66 12.28
#